data_AF-A0A432H8E1-F1
#
_entry.id   AF-A0A432H8E1-F1
#
_cell.length_a   1.000
_cell.length_b   1.000
_cell.length_c   1.000
_cell.angle_alpha   90.00
_cell.angle_beta   90.00
_cell.angle_gamma   90.00
#
_symmetry.space_group_name_H-M   'P 1'
#
loop_
_entity.id
_entity.type
_entity.pdbx_description
1 polymer ?
#
loop_
_entity_poly.entity_id
_entity_poly.type
_entity_poly.pdbx_seq_one_letter_code
_entity_poly.pdbx_strand_id
1 'polypeptide(L)'
;MWVAVLVLFLGIPQILAAQGPPLPPPSAPVGLTCEGAGNNVQNVALTWTNTEVYDQIAVRRDGVLLSNIVGTATSYLDPDSPATFHVYSVHGMRIGPGGAVEGTGVTCTIQLFPPPLEPFLEAPNPMYMMPVPLPGNIFDFVADVDAAIVLGKALFWDMQAGSDGVQSCATCHYHAGADNRKTHQLVRGPDGVMDVAGLNEFVVADDFPFHKLTNPDNANSGVISSFDDVFGSEGILATDFVSIIEGSDQENTTPHPVPDFVKTNSDGSSAQMRSITGRNAPTVINAIHFVEAFWDGRASFFFNGRDNWGARNIDARVLQVQPDGSVAETQILLDYAALASQAVGPIVSGAEMSAHGRDLFQVGKKLLALQPLSGQAVHSNDSVLGIYRDNVDGHGLSIGYDQLIAQAFVNSWHQSDWLFDASGAPLIDIATGLPRTGVPANANEYTMMEANFSLFWGLAIMLYESTLISGDTPFDRFRAAQLDPLDPFGDIDAMTAQEQEGLGILNIANCMFCHTTSMFSSAVSSKINIVLEPEASAIEGLLERMPMQDFQLSIYDGGFYNLGVTKTEDDIGRGGMDPFGHGLSMSAGLQEITAMDPNDPNYNNFLPFPPSTILLTPPPQPWEDIGTAGTFKAPSLRNVELTGPYFHSGSYSTLEQVVDFYTRGGNFAAHNLTTLAPEMLPMPFLIGHPDRKAALVAFLEALTDERVRWERAPFDHPELQIPTGAEADVNGDLILDGAGNAIEIFKTIGKVAPRNVPVLITGESGTGKELVAHAIHAASPRAEKPFIPVNAAAIPRELLESELFGHERGAFTGATTSRAGRFREASGGTIFLDEIGDMAIDLQAKLLRVLQSGEVTPVGGRGDEIVDVRIIAATHHDLDQGVREGTFREDLLYRLRVVPMSIPPLRERVEDIRT
;
A
#
# COMPACT_ATOMS: atom_id res chain seq x y z
N MET A 1 34.99 59.21 -19.84
CA MET A 1 35.26 60.55 -20.41
C MET A 1 34.08 61.44 -20.02
N TRP A 2 34.33 62.48 -19.24
CA TRP A 2 33.34 63.39 -18.65
C TRP A 2 32.77 64.40 -19.66
N VAL A 3 31.46 64.72 -19.59
CA VAL A 3 30.80 66.02 -19.87
C VAL A 3 29.42 65.98 -19.15
N ALA A 4 29.20 66.59 -17.99
CA ALA A 4 28.89 68.00 -17.65
C ALA A 4 27.47 68.48 -18.04
N VAL A 5 26.68 68.99 -17.07
CA VAL A 5 26.02 70.33 -17.08
C VAL A 5 25.72 70.76 -15.64
N LEU A 6 26.04 72.03 -15.36
CA LEU A 6 25.89 72.79 -14.13
C LEU A 6 24.83 73.89 -14.36
N VAL A 7 23.91 74.15 -13.42
CA VAL A 7 23.21 75.44 -13.32
C VAL A 7 23.01 75.83 -11.84
N LEU A 8 23.62 76.94 -11.47
CA LEU A 8 23.42 77.72 -10.24
C LEU A 8 22.08 78.46 -10.28
N PHE A 9 21.39 78.60 -9.15
CA PHE A 9 20.73 79.87 -8.82
C PHE A 9 20.79 80.20 -7.33
N LEU A 10 20.99 81.50 -7.12
CA LEU A 10 21.31 82.24 -5.89
C LEU A 10 20.12 82.37 -4.94
N GLY A 11 20.45 82.54 -3.65
CA GLY A 11 19.52 82.58 -2.54
C GLY A 11 18.74 83.88 -2.32
N ILE A 12 17.68 83.72 -1.51
CA ILE A 12 16.95 84.75 -0.77
C ILE A 12 16.95 84.29 0.70
N PRO A 13 17.26 85.14 1.69
CA PRO A 13 17.31 84.72 3.09
C PRO A 13 15.89 84.65 3.65
N GLN A 14 15.41 83.45 3.98
CA GLN A 14 14.28 83.31 4.89
C GLN A 14 14.78 83.26 6.33
N ILE A 15 14.24 84.16 7.13
CA ILE A 15 14.44 84.30 8.56
C ILE A 15 14.05 82.98 9.23
N LEU A 16 15.01 82.27 9.83
CA LEU A 16 14.74 81.19 10.77
C LEU A 16 14.08 81.77 12.02
N ALA A 17 12.78 81.56 12.17
CA ALA A 17 12.16 81.59 13.49
C ALA A 17 12.77 80.45 14.31
N ALA A 18 13.27 80.78 15.52
CA ALA A 18 13.81 79.79 16.44
C ALA A 18 12.72 78.74 16.76
N GLN A 19 12.88 77.52 16.24
CA GLN A 19 12.12 76.36 16.70
C GLN A 19 12.48 76.14 18.17
N GLY A 20 11.47 76.03 19.03
CA GLY A 20 11.67 75.66 20.44
C GLY A 20 12.43 74.33 20.58
N PRO A 21 12.96 74.01 21.78
CA PRO A 21 13.70 72.77 21.98
C PRO A 21 12.86 71.55 21.51
N PRO A 22 13.46 70.59 20.79
CA PRO A 22 12.75 69.41 20.31
C PRO A 22 12.15 68.65 21.50
N LEU A 23 10.89 68.23 21.37
CA LEU A 23 10.24 67.40 22.38
C LEU A 23 10.98 66.05 22.46
N PRO A 24 11.17 65.48 23.67
CA PRO A 24 11.71 64.13 23.79
C PRO A 24 10.73 63.12 23.15
N PRO A 25 11.25 62.05 22.51
CA PRO A 25 10.40 61.02 21.94
C PRO A 25 9.55 60.37 23.03
N PRO A 26 8.25 60.12 22.76
CA PRO A 26 7.38 59.48 23.72
C PRO A 26 7.75 57.99 23.93
N SER A 27 7.35 57.44 25.07
CA SER A 27 7.46 56.03 25.43
C SER A 27 6.54 55.18 24.57
N ALA A 28 6.96 53.96 24.24
CA ALA A 28 6.16 53.03 23.44
C ALA A 28 4.83 52.66 24.12
N PRO A 29 3.75 52.47 23.36
CA PRO A 29 2.61 51.66 23.80
C PRO A 29 3.05 50.24 24.18
N VAL A 30 2.23 49.52 24.95
CA VAL A 30 2.53 48.15 25.41
C VAL A 30 1.39 47.19 25.15
N GLY A 31 1.69 45.89 25.13
CA GLY A 31 0.69 44.83 25.00
C GLY A 31 -0.01 44.82 23.64
N LEU A 32 0.71 45.12 22.55
CA LEU A 32 0.16 45.03 21.20
C LEU A 32 -0.15 43.58 20.84
N THR A 33 -1.39 43.33 20.43
CA THR A 33 -1.86 42.06 19.84
C THR A 33 -2.37 42.31 18.43
N CYS A 34 -2.20 41.33 17.55
CA CYS A 34 -2.84 41.27 16.23
C CYS A 34 -3.62 39.97 16.13
N GLU A 35 -4.91 40.08 15.86
CA GLU A 35 -5.81 38.93 15.68
C GLU A 35 -6.59 39.09 14.37
N GLY A 36 -6.86 37.98 13.69
CA GLY A 36 -7.77 37.97 12.54
C GLY A 36 -9.18 38.34 12.99
N ALA A 37 -9.80 39.33 12.34
CA ALA A 37 -11.09 39.87 12.74
C ALA A 37 -12.26 39.25 11.94
N GLY A 38 -12.99 38.33 12.56
CA GLY A 38 -14.23 37.74 12.02
C GLY A 38 -14.02 36.54 11.08
N ASN A 39 -15.08 36.14 10.35
CA ASN A 39 -15.08 34.95 9.48
C ASN A 39 -14.27 35.11 8.18
N ASN A 40 -13.72 36.30 7.90
CA ASN A 40 -12.88 36.58 6.74
C ASN A 40 -11.46 36.92 7.22
N VAL A 41 -10.47 36.11 6.83
CA VAL A 41 -9.06 36.20 7.24
C VAL A 41 -8.32 37.41 6.63
N GLN A 42 -9.05 38.38 6.06
CA GLN A 42 -8.49 39.57 5.40
C GLN A 42 -8.45 40.81 6.32
N ASN A 43 -9.02 40.77 7.52
CA ASN A 43 -9.00 41.92 8.43
C ASN A 43 -8.14 41.62 9.66
N VAL A 44 -7.25 42.53 10.05
CA VAL A 44 -6.43 42.38 11.26
C VAL A 44 -6.85 43.41 12.31
N ALA A 45 -7.34 42.93 13.45
CA ALA A 45 -7.61 43.75 14.62
C ALA A 45 -6.34 43.88 15.46
N LEU A 46 -5.87 45.12 15.62
CA LEU A 46 -4.79 45.50 16.51
C LEU A 46 -5.38 46.05 17.80
N THR A 47 -4.88 45.61 18.96
CA THR A 47 -5.21 46.23 20.26
C THR A 47 -3.95 46.42 21.11
N TRP A 48 -3.87 47.52 21.85
CA TRP A 48 -2.72 47.86 22.70
C TRP A 48 -3.14 48.77 23.87
N THR A 49 -2.20 49.03 24.78
CA THR A 49 -2.37 49.99 25.89
C THR A 49 -1.40 51.16 25.75
N ASN A 50 -1.92 52.39 25.83
CA ASN A 50 -1.09 53.60 25.82
C ASN A 50 -0.41 53.78 27.18
N THR A 51 0.90 54.01 27.19
CA THR A 51 1.67 54.19 28.43
C THR A 51 1.73 55.64 28.89
N GLU A 52 1.39 56.58 28.01
CA GLU A 52 1.26 58.00 28.31
C GLU A 52 0.32 58.71 27.30
N VAL A 53 0.21 60.03 27.41
CA VAL A 53 -0.58 60.85 26.48
C VAL A 53 0.23 61.11 25.20
N TYR A 54 -0.35 60.71 24.07
CA TYR A 54 0.14 60.96 22.72
C TYR A 54 -0.77 61.96 22.00
N ASP A 55 -0.21 62.72 21.06
CA ASP A 55 -0.99 63.55 20.13
C ASP A 55 -1.53 62.71 18.97
N GLN A 56 -0.70 61.76 18.48
CA GLN A 56 -1.06 60.80 17.44
C GLN A 56 -0.42 59.43 17.72
N ILE A 57 -0.94 58.40 17.08
CA ILE A 57 -0.36 57.06 17.05
C ILE A 57 -0.11 56.69 15.58
N ALA A 58 1.11 56.30 15.24
CA ALA A 58 1.46 55.76 13.93
C ALA A 58 1.33 54.24 13.95
N VAL A 59 0.53 53.70 13.02
CA VAL A 59 0.34 52.26 12.80
C VAL A 59 1.02 51.86 11.50
N ARG A 60 1.86 50.83 11.54
CA ARG A 60 2.62 50.34 10.39
C ARG A 60 2.41 48.85 10.18
N ARG A 61 2.51 48.43 8.91
CA ARG A 61 2.60 47.04 8.45
C ARG A 61 3.85 46.89 7.61
N ASP A 62 4.71 45.95 7.98
CA ASP A 62 5.99 45.66 7.31
C ASP A 62 6.88 46.91 7.15
N GLY A 63 6.85 47.78 8.18
CA GLY A 63 7.57 49.05 8.21
C GLY A 63 6.88 50.21 7.45
N VAL A 64 5.87 49.92 6.63
CA VAL A 64 5.11 50.92 5.86
C VAL A 64 4.02 51.55 6.74
N LEU A 65 3.94 52.89 6.74
CA LEU A 65 2.90 53.62 7.48
C LEU A 65 1.53 53.39 6.84
N LEU A 66 0.63 52.77 7.60
CA LEU A 66 -0.77 52.60 7.22
C LEU A 66 -1.58 53.84 7.57
N SER A 67 -1.46 54.32 8.80
CA SER A 67 -2.25 55.46 9.27
C SER A 67 -1.64 56.15 10.49
N ASN A 68 -1.91 57.46 10.62
CA ASN A 68 -1.75 58.20 11.86
C ASN A 68 -3.14 58.44 12.45
N ILE A 69 -3.40 57.84 13.61
CA ILE A 69 -4.68 57.91 14.31
C ILE A 69 -4.58 58.80 15.54
N VAL A 70 -5.72 59.10 16.15
CA VAL A 70 -5.79 59.93 17.37
C VAL A 70 -4.97 59.31 18.50
N GLY A 71 -4.23 60.13 19.24
CA GLY A 71 -3.31 59.64 20.28
C GLY A 71 -3.97 58.97 21.50
N THR A 72 -5.31 59.01 21.60
CA THR A 72 -6.08 58.28 22.60
C THR A 72 -6.53 56.89 22.13
N ALA A 73 -6.27 56.51 20.88
CA ALA A 73 -6.67 55.21 20.35
C ALA A 73 -5.90 54.07 21.05
N THR A 74 -6.59 52.96 21.26
CA THR A 74 -6.05 51.71 21.83
C THR A 74 -6.33 50.50 20.94
N SER A 75 -6.87 50.74 19.75
CA SER A 75 -7.18 49.71 18.77
C SER A 75 -7.17 50.27 17.34
N TYR A 76 -6.87 49.43 16.37
CA TYR A 76 -6.94 49.74 14.95
C TYR A 76 -7.38 48.49 14.18
N LEU A 77 -8.17 48.66 13.13
CA LEU A 77 -8.52 47.59 12.21
C LEU A 77 -7.81 47.87 10.90
N ASP A 78 -6.97 46.96 10.45
CA ASP A 78 -6.37 46.97 9.11
C ASP A 78 -7.25 46.13 8.17
N PRO A 79 -8.08 46.76 7.33
CA PRO A 79 -8.93 46.04 6.39
C PRO A 79 -8.13 45.55 5.17
N ASP A 80 -8.56 44.43 4.58
CA ASP A 80 -8.03 43.89 3.32
C ASP A 80 -6.50 43.67 3.33
N SER A 81 -6.00 43.14 4.45
CA SER A 81 -4.60 42.74 4.61
C SER A 81 -4.27 41.57 3.68
N PRO A 82 -3.19 41.67 2.88
CA PRO A 82 -2.79 40.59 1.99
C PRO A 82 -2.59 39.27 2.75
N ALA A 83 -2.90 38.17 2.09
CA ALA A 83 -2.73 36.84 2.65
C ALA A 83 -1.25 36.42 2.66
N THR A 84 -0.50 36.94 3.64
CA THR A 84 0.91 36.61 3.85
C THR A 84 1.32 36.89 5.29
N PHE A 85 2.60 36.70 5.60
CA PHE A 85 3.19 37.07 6.88
C PHE A 85 3.27 38.59 7.02
N HIS A 86 2.80 39.13 8.14
CA HIS A 86 2.86 40.55 8.44
C HIS A 86 3.44 40.84 9.81
N VAL A 87 4.25 41.90 9.87
CA VAL A 87 4.72 42.51 11.12
C VAL A 87 4.03 43.85 11.30
N TYR A 88 3.22 43.97 12.34
CA TYR A 88 2.58 45.23 12.72
C TYR A 88 3.39 45.96 13.78
N SER A 89 3.44 47.29 13.70
CA SER A 89 4.01 48.13 14.75
C SER A 89 3.15 49.36 15.06
N VAL A 90 3.14 49.74 16.34
CA VAL A 90 2.40 50.91 16.84
C VAL A 90 3.34 51.82 17.61
N HIS A 91 3.36 53.10 17.25
CA HIS A 91 4.28 54.11 17.78
C HIS A 91 3.51 55.33 18.29
N GLY A 92 3.78 55.76 19.53
CA GLY A 92 3.26 57.03 20.03
C GLY A 92 3.97 58.22 19.38
N MET A 93 3.25 59.31 19.14
CA MET A 93 3.79 60.55 18.57
C MET A 93 3.39 61.77 19.38
N ARG A 94 4.29 62.76 19.46
CA ARG A 94 4.01 64.10 20.02
C ARG A 94 4.28 65.19 19.00
N ILE A 95 3.43 66.21 18.98
CA ILE A 95 3.52 67.33 18.04
C ILE A 95 3.89 68.58 18.81
N GLY A 96 5.12 69.05 18.60
CA GLY A 96 5.64 70.27 19.21
C GLY A 96 5.86 71.41 18.22
N PRO A 97 6.31 72.59 18.68
CA PRO A 97 6.66 73.73 17.84
C PRO A 97 7.74 73.45 16.78
N GLY A 98 8.52 72.37 16.96
CA GLY A 98 9.56 71.91 16.03
C GLY A 98 9.14 70.76 15.10
N GLY A 99 7.87 70.33 15.12
CA GLY A 99 7.37 69.21 14.31
C GLY A 99 6.94 68.00 15.15
N ALA A 100 6.58 66.93 14.45
CA ALA A 100 6.17 65.67 15.08
C ALA A 100 7.40 64.81 15.43
N VAL A 101 7.42 64.25 16.64
CA VAL A 101 8.46 63.33 17.12
C VAL A 101 7.79 61.97 17.39
N GLU A 102 8.26 60.94 16.71
CA GLU A 102 7.82 59.54 16.86
C GLU A 102 8.67 58.82 17.91
N GLY A 103 8.01 58.08 18.80
CA GLY A 103 8.64 57.25 19.82
C GLY A 103 9.06 55.87 19.30
N THR A 104 9.65 55.07 20.19
CA THR A 104 9.86 53.64 19.93
C THR A 104 8.52 52.92 19.78
N GLY A 105 8.47 51.90 18.91
CA GLY A 105 7.24 51.12 18.67
C GLY A 105 7.23 49.79 19.41
N VAL A 106 6.04 49.24 19.58
CA VAL A 106 5.80 47.84 19.96
C VAL A 106 5.31 47.06 18.75
N THR A 107 5.68 45.79 18.63
CA THR A 107 5.38 44.94 17.46
C THR A 107 4.56 43.72 17.82
N CYS A 108 3.81 43.21 16.84
CA CYS A 108 3.20 41.89 16.86
C CYS A 108 3.27 41.27 15.44
N THR A 109 3.14 39.96 15.33
CA THR A 109 3.26 39.23 14.06
C THR A 109 2.03 38.36 13.82
N ILE A 110 1.57 38.29 12.58
CA ILE A 110 0.42 37.46 12.19
C ILE A 110 0.67 36.85 10.81
N GLN A 111 0.32 35.58 10.64
CA GLN A 111 0.25 34.92 9.34
C GLN A 111 -1.20 34.95 8.86
N LEU A 112 -1.45 35.60 7.73
CA LEU A 112 -2.77 35.59 7.10
C LEU A 112 -2.75 34.60 5.94
N PHE A 113 -3.71 33.68 5.96
CA PHE A 113 -3.93 32.76 4.86
C PHE A 113 -5.00 33.33 3.95
N PRO A 114 -4.94 33.07 2.64
CA PRO A 114 -6.03 33.45 1.76
C PRO A 114 -7.30 32.74 2.27
N PRO A 115 -8.49 33.37 2.21
CA PRO A 115 -9.71 32.59 2.34
C PRO A 115 -9.64 31.47 1.30
N PRO A 116 -10.14 30.25 1.61
CA PRO A 116 -10.16 29.17 0.63
C PRO A 116 -10.73 29.73 -0.67
N LEU A 117 -9.92 29.67 -1.72
CA LEU A 117 -10.36 30.06 -3.05
C LEU A 117 -11.52 29.11 -3.38
N GLU A 118 -12.75 29.62 -3.36
CA GLU A 118 -13.89 28.86 -3.87
C GLU A 118 -13.84 28.81 -5.41
N PRO A 119 -14.43 27.79 -6.04
CA PRO A 119 -15.59 27.03 -5.58
C PRO A 119 -15.20 25.94 -4.59
N PHE A 120 -16.15 25.45 -3.79
CA PHE A 120 -16.11 24.08 -3.31
C PHE A 120 -15.52 23.21 -4.43
N LEU A 121 -14.32 22.63 -4.23
CA LEU A 121 -13.80 21.67 -5.20
C LEU A 121 -14.87 20.59 -5.31
N GLU A 122 -15.39 20.42 -6.53
CA GLU A 122 -16.50 19.49 -6.72
C GLU A 122 -16.00 18.09 -6.41
N ALA A 123 -16.85 17.27 -5.78
CA ALA A 123 -16.50 15.90 -5.54
C ALA A 123 -16.20 15.21 -6.88
N PRO A 124 -15.16 14.36 -6.96
CA PRO A 124 -14.82 13.68 -8.20
C PRO A 124 -15.98 12.86 -8.78
N ASN A 125 -15.84 12.47 -10.04
CA ASN A 125 -16.79 11.55 -10.67
C ASN A 125 -16.66 10.12 -10.11
N PRO A 126 -17.70 9.27 -10.26
CA PRO A 126 -17.61 7.85 -9.94
C PRO A 126 -16.53 7.14 -10.77
N MET A 127 -15.89 6.10 -10.21
CA MET A 127 -14.79 5.37 -10.89
C MET A 127 -15.20 4.78 -12.22
N TYR A 128 -16.43 4.26 -12.32
CA TYR A 128 -16.88 3.58 -13.54
C TYR A 128 -16.99 4.51 -14.75
N MET A 129 -16.95 5.84 -14.53
CA MET A 129 -16.90 6.83 -15.61
C MET A 129 -15.47 7.07 -16.13
N MET A 130 -14.44 6.64 -15.39
CA MET A 130 -13.04 6.75 -15.79
C MET A 130 -12.69 5.61 -16.75
N PRO A 131 -12.25 5.90 -17.99
CA PRO A 131 -11.87 4.86 -18.93
C PRO A 131 -10.54 4.22 -18.54
N VAL A 132 -10.45 2.90 -18.72
CA VAL A 132 -9.21 2.15 -18.56
C VAL A 132 -8.21 2.57 -19.64
N PRO A 133 -7.03 3.12 -19.28
CA PRO A 133 -6.02 3.53 -20.25
C PRO A 133 -5.23 2.30 -20.73
N LEU A 134 -5.26 2.05 -22.04
CA LEU A 134 -4.48 1.00 -22.68
C LEU A 134 -3.63 1.58 -23.82
N PRO A 135 -2.50 0.96 -24.17
CA PRO A 135 -1.67 1.39 -25.29
C PRO A 135 -2.48 1.47 -26.59
N GLY A 136 -2.34 2.55 -27.35
CA GLY A 136 -3.09 2.75 -28.59
C GLY A 136 -2.78 1.71 -29.68
N ASN A 137 -1.59 1.10 -29.60
CA ASN A 137 -1.09 0.06 -30.50
C ASN A 137 -1.07 -1.34 -29.86
N ILE A 138 -1.88 -1.59 -28.82
CA ILE A 138 -1.89 -2.88 -28.10
C ILE A 138 -2.09 -4.09 -29.03
N PHE A 139 -2.87 -3.94 -30.10
CA PHE A 139 -3.16 -5.01 -31.06
C PHE A 139 -2.01 -5.34 -32.02
N ASP A 140 -0.91 -4.57 -32.02
CA ASP A 140 0.33 -4.97 -32.69
C ASP A 140 1.05 -6.10 -31.92
N PHE A 141 0.68 -6.30 -30.66
CA PHE A 141 1.29 -7.27 -29.74
C PHE A 141 0.30 -8.35 -29.31
N VAL A 142 -0.92 -7.96 -28.95
CA VAL A 142 -1.96 -8.83 -28.39
C VAL A 142 -2.99 -9.16 -29.47
N ALA A 143 -3.09 -10.44 -29.81
CA ALA A 143 -4.05 -10.95 -30.78
C ALA A 143 -5.45 -11.18 -30.16
N ASP A 144 -5.49 -11.62 -28.90
CA ASP A 144 -6.71 -11.89 -28.15
C ASP A 144 -6.56 -11.38 -26.71
N VAL A 145 -7.35 -10.36 -26.36
CA VAL A 145 -7.29 -9.70 -25.05
C VAL A 145 -7.84 -10.61 -23.96
N ASP A 146 -8.88 -11.40 -24.21
CA ASP A 146 -9.46 -12.28 -23.20
C ASP A 146 -8.48 -13.41 -22.87
N ALA A 147 -7.80 -13.97 -23.88
CA ALA A 147 -6.74 -14.95 -23.65
C ALA A 147 -5.54 -14.33 -22.88
N ALA A 148 -5.19 -13.08 -23.17
CA ALA A 148 -4.14 -12.36 -22.43
C ALA A 148 -4.54 -12.10 -20.97
N ILE A 149 -5.81 -11.82 -20.67
CA ILE A 149 -6.33 -11.68 -19.30
C ILE A 149 -6.25 -13.02 -18.56
N VAL A 150 -6.59 -14.14 -19.20
CA VAL A 150 -6.47 -15.49 -18.62
C VAL A 150 -5.01 -15.78 -18.27
N LEU A 151 -4.11 -15.54 -19.21
CA LEU A 151 -2.67 -15.69 -18.99
C LEU A 151 -2.18 -14.78 -17.86
N GLY A 152 -2.60 -13.52 -17.83
CA GLY A 152 -2.23 -12.55 -16.82
C GLY A 152 -2.67 -12.96 -15.42
N LYS A 153 -3.93 -13.41 -15.28
CA LYS A 153 -4.44 -13.93 -14.01
C LYS A 153 -3.69 -15.19 -13.59
N ALA A 154 -3.40 -16.11 -14.52
CA ALA A 154 -2.60 -17.29 -14.19
C ALA A 154 -1.21 -16.89 -13.67
N LEU A 155 -0.48 -16.02 -14.39
CA LEU A 155 0.87 -15.58 -14.00
C LEU A 155 0.90 -14.79 -12.68
N PHE A 156 -0.08 -13.91 -12.45
CA PHE A 156 -0.14 -13.10 -11.22
C PHE A 156 -0.30 -13.97 -9.96
N TRP A 157 -1.07 -15.05 -10.07
CA TRP A 157 -1.40 -15.92 -8.94
C TRP A 157 -0.48 -17.13 -8.79
N ASP A 158 0.30 -17.51 -9.81
CA ASP A 158 1.08 -18.75 -9.79
C ASP A 158 2.29 -18.69 -8.84
N MET A 159 2.20 -19.48 -7.77
CA MET A 159 3.26 -19.61 -6.75
C MET A 159 4.54 -20.25 -7.33
N GLN A 160 4.44 -21.01 -8.43
CA GLN A 160 5.59 -21.60 -9.12
C GLN A 160 6.47 -20.53 -9.80
N ALA A 161 5.98 -19.29 -9.96
CA ALA A 161 6.75 -18.20 -10.57
C ALA A 161 7.96 -17.80 -9.72
N GLY A 162 7.81 -17.77 -8.39
CA GLY A 162 8.88 -17.49 -7.45
C GLY A 162 9.98 -18.56 -7.47
N SER A 163 11.20 -18.20 -7.09
CA SER A 163 12.32 -19.16 -7.05
C SER A 163 12.14 -20.28 -6.03
N ASP A 164 11.36 -20.03 -4.97
CA ASP A 164 11.06 -20.99 -3.90
C ASP A 164 9.81 -21.85 -4.18
N GLY A 165 9.08 -21.59 -5.27
CA GLY A 165 7.82 -22.25 -5.59
C GLY A 165 6.67 -21.87 -4.64
N VAL A 166 6.85 -20.84 -3.81
CA VAL A 166 5.86 -20.37 -2.82
C VAL A 166 5.42 -18.94 -3.13
N GLN A 167 6.34 -18.06 -3.49
CA GLN A 167 6.04 -16.64 -3.70
C GLN A 167 5.46 -16.36 -5.10
N SER A 168 4.34 -15.64 -5.15
CA SER A 168 3.73 -15.07 -6.38
C SER A 168 3.44 -13.58 -6.20
N CYS A 169 3.04 -12.85 -7.26
CA CYS A 169 2.58 -11.46 -7.11
C CYS A 169 1.45 -11.39 -6.06
N ALA A 170 0.53 -12.34 -6.11
CA ALA A 170 -0.59 -12.41 -5.18
C ALA A 170 -0.19 -12.60 -3.70
N THR A 171 0.94 -13.23 -3.38
CA THR A 171 1.35 -13.43 -1.97
C THR A 171 1.54 -12.13 -1.17
N CYS A 172 1.97 -11.04 -1.83
CA CYS A 172 2.04 -9.69 -1.23
C CYS A 172 0.82 -8.81 -1.53
N HIS A 173 -0.12 -9.28 -2.37
CA HIS A 173 -1.24 -8.49 -2.87
C HIS A 173 -2.61 -9.19 -2.70
N TYR A 174 -2.71 -10.17 -1.80
CA TYR A 174 -3.91 -11.03 -1.66
C TYR A 174 -5.09 -10.35 -0.96
N HIS A 175 -4.89 -9.27 -0.20
CA HIS A 175 -5.96 -8.64 0.56
C HIS A 175 -6.27 -7.25 0.02
N ALA A 176 -7.38 -7.13 -0.74
CA ALA A 176 -7.72 -5.89 -1.44
C ALA A 176 -6.55 -5.36 -2.29
N GLY A 177 -5.73 -6.25 -2.84
CA GLY A 177 -4.56 -5.90 -3.63
C GLY A 177 -3.33 -5.51 -2.82
N ALA A 178 -3.33 -5.58 -1.48
CA ALA A 178 -2.24 -5.16 -0.59
C ALA A 178 -1.85 -6.27 0.40
N ASP A 179 -0.83 -6.00 1.23
CA ASP A 179 -0.37 -6.90 2.28
C ASP A 179 -0.75 -6.42 3.68
N ASN A 180 -1.53 -7.23 4.39
CA ASN A 180 -1.89 -6.98 5.79
C ASN A 180 -1.34 -8.06 6.75
N ARG A 181 -0.30 -8.79 6.35
CA ARG A 181 0.47 -9.61 7.28
C ARG A 181 1.05 -8.73 8.39
N LYS A 182 1.34 -9.35 9.53
CA LYS A 182 1.78 -8.65 10.76
C LYS A 182 2.99 -9.28 11.43
N THR A 183 3.30 -10.52 11.07
CA THR A 183 4.47 -11.24 11.56
C THR A 183 5.59 -11.08 10.55
N HIS A 184 6.79 -10.75 11.01
CA HIS A 184 7.98 -10.66 10.17
C HIS A 184 7.78 -9.71 8.96
N GLN A 185 7.36 -8.48 9.23
CA GLN A 185 7.09 -7.46 8.21
C GLN A 185 8.00 -6.22 8.33
N LEU A 186 8.98 -6.22 9.23
CA LEU A 186 9.83 -5.06 9.47
C LEU A 186 11.22 -5.24 8.88
N VAL A 187 11.70 -4.18 8.24
CA VAL A 187 13.10 -4.01 7.88
C VAL A 187 13.66 -2.77 8.56
N ARG A 188 14.94 -2.85 8.94
CA ARG A 188 15.64 -1.77 9.65
C ARG A 188 15.70 -0.50 8.82
N GLY A 189 15.57 0.64 9.47
CA GLY A 189 15.77 1.93 8.84
C GLY A 189 17.27 2.29 8.70
N PRO A 190 17.55 3.52 8.25
CA PRO A 190 18.91 4.03 8.06
C PRO A 190 19.83 3.95 9.28
N ASP A 191 19.29 3.94 10.50
CA ASP A 191 20.10 3.82 11.72
C ASP A 191 20.67 2.40 11.95
N GLY A 192 20.18 1.40 11.20
CA GLY A 192 20.63 0.02 11.24
C GLY A 192 20.16 -0.75 12.47
N VAL A 193 19.15 -0.26 13.19
CA VAL A 193 18.52 -0.90 14.35
C VAL A 193 17.11 -1.38 13.97
N MET A 194 16.65 -2.44 14.61
CA MET A 194 15.26 -2.91 14.50
C MET A 194 14.55 -2.47 15.78
N ASP A 195 13.78 -1.38 15.75
CA ASP A 195 13.25 -0.77 16.97
C ASP A 195 11.84 -1.24 17.31
N VAL A 196 11.01 -1.52 16.30
CA VAL A 196 9.58 -1.79 16.49
C VAL A 196 9.32 -3.21 17.01
N ALA A 197 9.74 -4.25 16.27
CA ALA A 197 9.60 -5.64 16.69
C ALA A 197 10.70 -6.50 16.06
N GLY A 198 11.10 -7.58 16.74
CA GLY A 198 12.17 -8.46 16.28
C GLY A 198 11.79 -9.33 15.07
N LEU A 199 12.78 -10.04 14.53
CA LEU A 199 12.55 -11.05 13.49
C LEU A 199 11.60 -12.14 14.00
N ASN A 200 10.63 -12.50 13.16
CA ASN A 200 9.55 -13.42 13.47
C ASN A 200 8.57 -12.97 14.59
N GLU A 201 8.65 -11.71 15.03
CA GLU A 201 7.69 -11.17 16.00
C GLU A 201 6.50 -10.52 15.29
N PHE A 202 5.41 -10.38 16.03
CA PHE A 202 4.16 -9.79 15.57
C PHE A 202 4.11 -8.31 15.94
N VAL A 203 3.84 -7.45 14.95
CA VAL A 203 3.63 -6.02 15.19
C VAL A 203 2.23 -5.78 15.75
N VAL A 204 2.16 -5.15 16.92
CA VAL A 204 0.90 -4.88 17.64
C VAL A 204 0.41 -3.44 17.41
N ALA A 205 -0.83 -3.16 17.80
CA ALA A 205 -1.40 -1.82 17.62
C ALA A 205 -0.66 -0.71 18.41
N ASP A 206 -0.07 -1.05 19.56
CA ASP A 206 0.64 -0.09 20.42
C ASP A 206 1.97 0.41 19.83
N ASP A 207 2.52 -0.35 18.88
CA ASP A 207 3.73 0.00 18.13
C ASP A 207 3.49 1.19 17.19
N PHE A 208 2.23 1.48 16.87
CA PHE A 208 1.82 2.54 15.97
C PHE A 208 1.35 3.81 16.71
N PRO A 209 1.46 4.99 16.07
CA PRO A 209 2.28 5.23 14.88
C PRO A 209 3.78 5.19 15.23
N PHE A 210 4.65 4.92 14.24
CA PHE A 210 6.10 4.83 14.49
C PHE A 210 6.70 6.15 14.99
N HIS A 211 6.05 7.29 14.70
CA HIS A 211 6.36 8.58 15.31
C HIS A 211 5.18 9.05 16.18
N LYS A 212 5.33 8.88 17.49
CA LYS A 212 4.27 9.11 18.49
C LYS A 212 4.53 10.39 19.28
N LEU A 213 3.52 11.26 19.31
CA LEU A 213 3.58 12.56 19.96
C LEU A 213 2.76 12.58 21.27
N THR A 214 3.16 13.45 22.20
CA THR A 214 2.43 13.72 23.45
C THR A 214 1.08 14.40 23.20
N ASN A 215 0.97 15.17 22.12
CA ASN A 215 -0.30 15.65 21.59
C ASN A 215 -0.39 15.33 20.08
N PRO A 216 -1.31 14.45 19.65
CA PRO A 216 -1.43 14.03 18.25
C PRO A 216 -1.83 15.18 17.30
N ASP A 217 -2.39 16.27 17.82
CA ASP A 217 -2.83 17.44 17.05
C ASP A 217 -1.75 18.51 16.88
N ASN A 218 -0.58 18.33 17.49
CA ASN A 218 0.47 19.33 17.49
C ASN A 218 1.83 18.70 17.17
N ALA A 219 2.30 18.92 15.95
CA ALA A 219 3.62 18.48 15.47
C ALA A 219 4.80 19.00 16.31
N ASN A 220 4.62 20.11 17.04
CA ASN A 220 5.65 20.68 17.93
C ASN A 220 5.53 20.19 19.38
N SER A 221 4.66 19.22 19.67
CA SER A 221 4.58 18.63 21.00
C SER A 221 5.75 17.68 21.28
N GLY A 222 5.92 17.26 22.53
CA GLY A 222 7.00 16.33 22.89
C GLY A 222 6.83 14.98 22.19
N VAL A 223 7.94 14.35 21.79
CA VAL A 223 7.98 13.01 21.18
C VAL A 223 7.99 11.94 22.29
N ILE A 224 7.10 10.95 22.19
CA ILE A 224 7.05 9.78 23.07
C ILE A 224 7.99 8.68 22.54
N SER A 225 7.89 8.39 21.24
CA SER A 225 8.73 7.43 20.51
C SER A 225 8.83 7.86 19.04
N SER A 226 9.93 7.48 18.38
CA SER A 226 10.15 7.71 16.96
C SER A 226 11.08 6.63 16.43
N PHE A 227 10.61 5.86 15.45
CA PHE A 227 11.35 4.78 14.80
C PHE A 227 11.48 5.04 13.30
N ASP A 228 12.54 4.54 12.68
CA ASP A 228 12.80 4.63 11.24
C ASP A 228 12.60 3.30 10.49
N ASP A 229 12.21 2.23 11.21
CA ASP A 229 11.82 0.95 10.62
C ASP A 229 10.76 1.12 9.53
N VAL A 230 10.83 0.24 8.53
CA VAL A 230 9.85 0.18 7.44
C VAL A 230 9.04 -1.11 7.53
N PHE A 231 7.72 -0.96 7.49
CA PHE A 231 6.79 -2.07 7.40
C PHE A 231 6.61 -2.48 5.92
N GLY A 232 7.39 -3.47 5.50
CA GLY A 232 7.36 -4.06 4.17
C GLY A 232 6.52 -5.34 4.07
N SER A 233 6.81 -6.11 3.04
CA SER A 233 6.23 -7.42 2.76
C SER A 233 7.30 -8.49 2.73
N GLU A 234 7.00 -9.63 3.37
CA GLU A 234 7.84 -10.83 3.34
C GLU A 234 7.85 -11.45 1.93
N GLY A 235 9.04 -11.52 1.33
CA GLY A 235 9.36 -12.13 0.04
C GLY A 235 9.92 -13.55 0.19
N ILE A 236 10.88 -13.92 -0.65
CA ILE A 236 11.55 -15.23 -0.61
C ILE A 236 12.71 -15.31 0.41
N LEU A 237 13.15 -16.54 0.71
CA LEU A 237 14.45 -16.76 1.35
C LEU A 237 15.59 -16.24 0.47
N ALA A 238 16.51 -15.50 1.08
CA ALA A 238 17.66 -14.94 0.38
C ALA A 238 18.59 -16.06 -0.12
N THR A 239 18.61 -16.24 -1.44
CA THR A 239 19.41 -17.26 -2.12
C THR A 239 20.00 -16.71 -3.42
N ASP A 240 21.14 -17.25 -3.85
CA ASP A 240 21.73 -17.00 -5.16
C ASP A 240 21.25 -18.06 -6.15
N PHE A 241 20.86 -17.62 -7.35
CA PHE A 241 20.43 -18.50 -8.42
C PHE A 241 21.63 -19.26 -9.00
N VAL A 242 21.50 -20.59 -9.18
CA VAL A 242 22.52 -21.43 -9.82
C VAL A 242 22.05 -21.94 -11.17
N SER A 243 20.89 -22.59 -11.23
CA SER A 243 20.33 -23.13 -12.48
C SER A 243 18.86 -23.52 -12.34
N ILE A 244 18.15 -23.55 -13.46
CA ILE A 244 16.82 -24.18 -13.54
C ILE A 244 16.91 -25.70 -13.36
N ILE A 245 15.94 -26.27 -12.64
CA ILE A 245 15.67 -27.71 -12.62
C ILE A 245 14.54 -27.96 -13.63
N GLU A 246 14.83 -28.71 -14.68
CA GLU A 246 13.89 -28.90 -15.78
C GLU A 246 12.62 -29.65 -15.34
N GLY A 247 11.44 -29.07 -15.62
CA GLY A 247 10.13 -29.63 -15.26
C GLY A 247 9.81 -29.58 -13.77
N SER A 248 10.50 -28.72 -13.01
CA SER A 248 10.33 -28.55 -11.56
C SER A 248 9.93 -27.11 -11.23
N ASP A 249 9.07 -26.94 -10.24
CA ASP A 249 8.73 -25.68 -9.60
C ASP A 249 9.82 -25.17 -8.66
N GLN A 250 10.76 -26.03 -8.28
CA GLN A 250 11.98 -25.69 -7.54
C GLN A 250 13.17 -25.38 -8.47
N GLU A 251 14.13 -24.62 -7.95
CA GLU A 251 15.36 -24.20 -8.64
C GLU A 251 16.60 -24.64 -7.86
N ASN A 252 17.73 -24.81 -8.54
CA ASN A 252 19.00 -24.95 -7.84
C ASN A 252 19.44 -23.58 -7.38
N THR A 253 19.53 -23.41 -6.07
CA THR A 253 19.99 -22.18 -5.43
C THR A 253 21.05 -22.49 -4.38
N THR A 254 21.79 -21.46 -3.98
CA THR A 254 22.67 -21.52 -2.81
C THR A 254 22.30 -20.44 -1.80
N PRO A 255 22.50 -20.66 -0.49
CA PRO A 255 22.19 -19.63 0.50
C PRO A 255 22.92 -18.31 0.22
N HIS A 256 22.20 -17.20 0.30
CA HIS A 256 22.73 -15.83 0.25
C HIS A 256 22.44 -15.15 1.60
N PRO A 257 23.34 -15.27 2.60
CA PRO A 257 23.04 -14.75 3.93
C PRO A 257 22.86 -13.24 3.91
N VAL A 258 21.68 -12.77 4.31
CA VAL A 258 21.40 -11.35 4.53
C VAL A 258 21.36 -11.14 6.04
N PRO A 259 22.39 -10.51 6.65
CA PRO A 259 22.50 -10.38 8.10
C PRO A 259 21.27 -9.77 8.78
N ASP A 260 20.54 -8.93 8.05
CA ASP A 260 19.31 -8.27 8.48
C ASP A 260 18.16 -9.25 8.75
N PHE A 261 18.21 -10.43 8.14
CA PHE A 261 17.18 -11.46 8.21
C PHE A 261 17.73 -12.77 8.80
N VAL A 262 18.76 -12.69 9.66
CA VAL A 262 19.28 -13.85 10.41
C VAL A 262 18.91 -13.74 11.89
N LYS A 263 18.18 -14.73 12.41
CA LYS A 263 17.88 -14.87 13.83
C LYS A 263 18.79 -15.92 14.47
N THR A 264 19.32 -15.63 15.66
CA THR A 264 20.15 -16.58 16.42
C THR A 264 19.33 -17.16 17.57
N ASN A 265 19.24 -18.49 17.61
CA ASN A 265 18.58 -19.24 18.67
C ASN A 265 19.43 -19.28 19.95
N SER A 266 18.80 -19.62 21.07
CA SER A 266 19.44 -19.67 22.39
C SER A 266 20.57 -20.71 22.49
N ASP A 267 20.56 -21.75 21.64
CA ASP A 267 21.61 -22.76 21.52
C ASP A 267 22.80 -22.31 20.65
N GLY A 268 22.73 -21.12 20.06
CA GLY A 268 23.74 -20.54 19.18
C GLY A 268 23.60 -20.92 17.70
N SER A 269 22.58 -21.68 17.31
CA SER A 269 22.24 -21.90 15.90
C SER A 269 21.70 -20.61 15.27
N SER A 270 21.98 -20.41 13.98
CA SER A 270 21.49 -19.24 13.23
C SER A 270 20.53 -19.72 12.14
N ALA A 271 19.44 -18.98 12.00
CA ALA A 271 18.35 -19.27 11.10
C ALA A 271 18.19 -18.12 10.11
N GLN A 272 18.25 -18.43 8.81
CA GLN A 272 17.87 -17.47 7.78
C GLN A 272 16.34 -17.38 7.72
N MET A 273 15.83 -16.15 7.76
CA MET A 273 14.44 -15.80 7.52
C MET A 273 14.27 -15.23 6.11
N ARG A 274 13.02 -15.11 5.67
CA ARG A 274 12.66 -14.50 4.39
C ARG A 274 13.07 -13.02 4.35
N SER A 275 13.37 -12.54 3.14
CA SER A 275 13.67 -11.11 2.92
C SER A 275 12.39 -10.29 3.06
N ILE A 276 12.54 -9.01 3.45
CA ILE A 276 11.41 -8.07 3.58
C ILE A 276 11.65 -6.87 2.67
N THR A 277 10.61 -6.41 1.98
CA THR A 277 10.70 -5.25 1.09
C THR A 277 10.97 -3.95 1.86
N GLY A 278 11.72 -3.04 1.23
CA GLY A 278 12.08 -1.74 1.82
C GLY A 278 10.95 -0.70 1.88
N ARG A 279 9.73 -1.05 1.48
CA ARG A 279 8.52 -0.21 1.50
C ARG A 279 7.27 -1.08 1.63
N ASN A 280 6.20 -0.49 2.14
CA ASN A 280 4.89 -1.11 2.25
C ASN A 280 4.31 -1.45 0.86
N ALA A 281 3.69 -2.63 0.72
CA ALA A 281 3.09 -3.07 -0.54
C ALA A 281 1.76 -2.34 -0.80
N PRO A 282 1.66 -1.50 -1.86
CA PRO A 282 0.43 -0.78 -2.17
C PRO A 282 -0.62 -1.70 -2.80
N THR A 283 -1.87 -1.22 -2.89
CA THR A 283 -2.92 -1.93 -3.63
C THR A 283 -2.66 -1.98 -5.14
N VAL A 284 -2.89 -3.15 -5.77
CA VAL A 284 -2.94 -3.31 -7.24
C VAL A 284 -4.28 -2.91 -7.86
N ILE A 285 -5.33 -2.73 -7.04
CA ILE A 285 -6.68 -2.40 -7.52
C ILE A 285 -6.69 -0.96 -8.05
N ASN A 286 -7.32 -0.75 -9.21
CA ASN A 286 -7.31 0.49 -9.99
C ASN A 286 -5.94 0.96 -10.49
N ALA A 287 -4.85 0.21 -10.26
CA ALA A 287 -3.49 0.69 -10.51
C ALA A 287 -3.19 0.98 -12.00
N ILE A 288 -3.99 0.43 -12.92
CA ILE A 288 -3.88 0.65 -14.38
C ILE A 288 -3.95 2.13 -14.75
N HIS A 289 -4.57 2.95 -13.92
CA HIS A 289 -4.79 4.36 -14.17
C HIS A 289 -3.60 5.25 -13.77
N PHE A 290 -2.57 4.75 -13.08
CA PHE A 290 -1.40 5.57 -12.73
C PHE A 290 -0.55 5.91 -13.95
N VAL A 291 0.06 7.11 -13.97
CA VAL A 291 1.04 7.50 -15.00
C VAL A 291 2.32 6.67 -14.87
N GLU A 292 2.82 6.55 -13.65
CA GLU A 292 3.99 5.74 -13.29
C GLU A 292 3.67 4.90 -12.06
N ALA A 293 4.30 3.73 -11.97
CA ALA A 293 4.04 2.76 -10.92
C ALA A 293 5.21 2.64 -9.92
N PHE A 294 4.96 1.97 -8.79
CA PHE A 294 5.71 2.06 -7.51
C PHE A 294 5.53 3.38 -6.76
N TRP A 295 5.92 3.39 -5.48
CA TRP A 295 5.88 4.59 -4.63
C TRP A 295 6.77 5.73 -5.14
N ASP A 296 7.93 5.43 -5.74
CA ASP A 296 8.86 6.41 -6.30
C ASP A 296 8.64 6.67 -7.80
N GLY A 297 7.72 5.95 -8.44
CA GLY A 297 7.44 6.08 -9.87
C GLY A 297 8.52 5.48 -10.78
N ARG A 298 9.41 4.61 -10.28
CA ARG A 298 10.52 4.07 -11.09
C ARG A 298 10.05 3.17 -12.26
N ALA A 299 8.83 2.64 -12.21
CA ALA A 299 8.25 1.91 -13.33
C ALA A 299 7.67 2.90 -14.34
N SER A 300 8.32 2.98 -15.50
CA SER A 300 8.06 3.98 -16.53
C SER A 300 6.67 3.82 -17.14
N PHE A 301 6.04 4.95 -17.47
CA PHE A 301 4.85 5.04 -18.31
C PHE A 301 4.96 4.24 -19.63
N PHE A 302 6.18 4.09 -20.15
CA PHE A 302 6.44 3.25 -21.33
C PHE A 302 6.99 1.89 -20.96
N PHE A 303 6.50 0.87 -21.65
CA PHE A 303 7.06 -0.47 -21.58
C PHE A 303 7.92 -0.78 -22.80
N ASN A 304 9.15 -1.25 -22.57
CA ASN A 304 10.13 -1.60 -23.60
C ASN A 304 10.16 -3.10 -23.93
N GLY A 305 9.26 -3.89 -23.35
CA GLY A 305 9.18 -5.34 -23.54
C GLY A 305 10.17 -6.18 -22.73
N ARG A 306 11.07 -5.55 -21.96
CA ARG A 306 12.18 -6.22 -21.25
C ARG A 306 12.22 -5.93 -19.76
N ASP A 307 12.14 -4.66 -19.37
CA ASP A 307 12.30 -4.21 -17.99
C ASP A 307 11.41 -3.00 -17.67
N ASN A 308 11.55 -2.47 -16.46
CA ASN A 308 10.73 -1.40 -15.92
C ASN A 308 11.18 0.02 -16.31
N TRP A 309 12.28 0.17 -17.06
CA TRP A 309 12.94 1.46 -17.26
C TRP A 309 12.44 2.23 -18.49
N GLY A 310 11.62 1.58 -19.33
CA GLY A 310 11.09 2.18 -20.55
C GLY A 310 12.20 2.60 -21.51
N ALA A 311 12.14 3.83 -22.02
CA ALA A 311 13.12 4.35 -22.99
C ALA A 311 14.51 4.64 -22.37
N ARG A 312 14.64 4.61 -21.04
CA ARG A 312 15.92 4.84 -20.36
C ARG A 312 16.89 3.66 -20.54
N ASN A 313 16.38 2.44 -20.66
CA ASN A 313 17.20 1.33 -21.14
C ASN A 313 17.25 1.31 -22.67
N ILE A 314 18.29 1.91 -23.23
CA ILE A 314 18.51 1.97 -24.69
C ILE A 314 18.88 0.62 -25.31
N ASP A 315 19.24 -0.38 -24.50
CA ASP A 315 19.66 -1.72 -24.92
C ASP A 315 18.53 -2.75 -24.86
N ALA A 316 17.33 -2.36 -24.39
CA ALA A 316 16.16 -3.23 -24.38
C ALA A 316 15.74 -3.63 -25.81
N ARG A 317 15.78 -4.93 -26.12
CA ARG A 317 15.40 -5.50 -27.43
C ARG A 317 14.54 -6.73 -27.24
N VAL A 318 13.45 -6.87 -27.97
CA VAL A 318 12.67 -8.12 -28.07
C VAL A 318 12.90 -8.77 -29.44
N LEU A 319 12.62 -10.06 -29.56
CA LEU A 319 12.77 -10.78 -30.82
C LEU A 319 11.49 -10.66 -31.65
N GLN A 320 11.62 -10.46 -32.95
CA GLN A 320 10.48 -10.39 -33.87
C GLN A 320 10.73 -11.19 -35.14
N VAL A 321 9.76 -12.03 -35.52
CA VAL A 321 9.75 -12.72 -36.81
C VAL A 321 9.47 -11.69 -37.92
N GLN A 322 10.37 -11.65 -38.88
CA GLN A 322 10.31 -10.78 -40.04
C GLN A 322 9.44 -11.41 -41.15
N PRO A 323 8.96 -10.61 -42.13
CA PRO A 323 8.14 -11.13 -43.23
C PRO A 323 8.80 -12.23 -44.09
N ASP A 324 10.14 -12.34 -44.06
CA ASP A 324 10.90 -13.39 -44.75
C ASP A 324 11.10 -14.67 -43.91
N GLY A 325 10.57 -14.70 -42.69
CA GLY A 325 10.69 -15.80 -41.74
C GLY A 325 11.97 -15.79 -40.89
N SER A 326 12.87 -14.83 -41.08
CA SER A 326 14.02 -14.63 -40.19
C SER A 326 13.59 -14.00 -38.87
N VAL A 327 14.42 -14.11 -37.81
CA VAL A 327 14.19 -13.40 -36.55
C VAL A 327 15.19 -12.27 -36.40
N ALA A 328 14.71 -11.09 -36.03
CA ALA A 328 15.54 -9.92 -35.75
C ALA A 328 15.24 -9.36 -34.36
N GLU A 329 16.22 -8.70 -33.76
CA GLU A 329 16.02 -7.86 -32.58
C GLU A 329 15.31 -6.57 -32.96
N THR A 330 14.27 -6.23 -32.20
CA THR A 330 13.42 -5.05 -32.40
C THR A 330 13.35 -4.26 -31.09
N GLN A 331 13.51 -2.93 -31.19
CA GLN A 331 13.15 -2.02 -30.11
C GLN A 331 11.66 -1.73 -30.15
N ILE A 332 11.01 -1.83 -28.99
CA ILE A 332 9.60 -1.50 -28.83
C ILE A 332 9.46 -0.48 -27.70
N LEU A 333 8.40 0.30 -27.76
CA LEU A 333 8.05 1.23 -26.69
C LEU A 333 6.53 1.45 -26.74
N LEU A 334 5.81 0.91 -25.76
CA LEU A 334 4.35 1.04 -25.65
C LEU A 334 4.01 2.08 -24.60
N ASP A 335 3.20 3.09 -24.94
CA ASP A 335 2.69 4.09 -24.01
C ASP A 335 1.53 3.55 -23.18
N TYR A 336 1.17 4.22 -22.07
CA TYR A 336 0.12 3.77 -21.14
C TYR A 336 0.35 2.34 -20.65
N ALA A 337 1.62 1.96 -20.46
CA ALA A 337 2.04 0.60 -20.11
C ALA A 337 2.81 0.54 -18.78
N ALA A 338 2.53 1.48 -17.86
CA ALA A 338 3.22 1.58 -16.57
C ALA A 338 3.15 0.29 -15.74
N LEU A 339 2.02 -0.41 -15.77
CA LEU A 339 1.88 -1.70 -15.09
C LEU A 339 2.65 -2.83 -15.76
N ALA A 340 2.76 -2.85 -17.10
CA ALA A 340 3.62 -3.82 -17.77
C ALA A 340 5.09 -3.61 -17.41
N SER A 341 5.52 -2.35 -17.34
CA SER A 341 6.83 -1.96 -16.81
C SER A 341 7.01 -2.37 -15.35
N GLN A 342 5.99 -2.20 -14.51
CA GLN A 342 6.07 -2.56 -13.09
C GLN A 342 6.17 -4.08 -12.91
N ALA A 343 5.36 -4.86 -13.61
CA ALA A 343 5.22 -6.30 -13.40
C ALA A 343 6.53 -7.08 -13.61
N VAL A 344 7.42 -6.61 -14.51
CA VAL A 344 8.72 -7.25 -14.78
C VAL A 344 9.79 -7.00 -13.73
N GLY A 345 9.56 -6.09 -12.77
CA GLY A 345 10.50 -5.78 -11.69
C GLY A 345 10.50 -6.83 -10.56
N PRO A 346 9.38 -7.05 -9.86
CA PRO A 346 9.31 -7.95 -8.69
C PRO A 346 9.74 -9.39 -8.99
N ILE A 347 9.41 -9.89 -10.19
CA ILE A 347 9.72 -11.25 -10.62
C ILE A 347 11.22 -11.53 -10.76
N VAL A 348 12.09 -10.52 -10.77
CA VAL A 348 13.57 -10.70 -10.77
C VAL A 348 14.24 -10.12 -9.51
N SER A 349 13.44 -9.72 -8.53
CA SER A 349 13.91 -9.07 -7.30
C SER A 349 14.26 -10.08 -6.21
N GLY A 350 15.50 -9.97 -5.71
CA GLY A 350 16.07 -10.75 -4.60
C GLY A 350 15.34 -10.66 -3.27
N ALA A 351 14.64 -9.54 -3.07
CA ALA A 351 13.88 -9.28 -1.85
C ALA A 351 12.39 -9.65 -1.98
N GLU A 352 11.91 -9.90 -3.20
CA GLU A 352 10.50 -10.14 -3.50
C GLU A 352 10.28 -11.59 -3.94
N MET A 353 10.56 -11.94 -5.20
CA MET A 353 10.12 -13.22 -5.79
C MET A 353 11.25 -14.13 -6.29
N SER A 354 12.48 -13.65 -6.44
CA SER A 354 13.52 -14.39 -7.19
C SER A 354 14.82 -14.50 -6.45
N ALA A 355 15.51 -15.63 -6.62
CA ALA A 355 16.89 -15.78 -6.18
C ALA A 355 17.78 -14.74 -6.90
N HIS A 356 18.79 -14.22 -6.22
CA HIS A 356 19.69 -13.21 -6.75
C HIS A 356 20.37 -13.71 -8.03
N GLY A 357 20.29 -12.89 -9.09
CA GLY A 357 20.88 -13.20 -10.40
C GLY A 357 19.96 -13.97 -11.37
N ARG A 358 18.73 -14.31 -10.95
CA ARG A 358 17.72 -14.87 -11.86
C ARG A 358 17.16 -13.82 -12.83
N ASP A 359 16.97 -14.19 -14.09
CA ASP A 359 16.44 -13.32 -15.14
C ASP A 359 15.10 -13.82 -15.73
N LEU A 360 14.48 -13.00 -16.60
CA LEU A 360 13.19 -13.32 -17.22
C LEU A 360 13.26 -14.42 -18.29
N PHE A 361 14.42 -14.69 -18.90
CA PHE A 361 14.59 -15.84 -19.79
C PHE A 361 14.42 -17.13 -18.99
N GLN A 362 15.04 -17.19 -17.81
CA GLN A 362 15.00 -18.31 -16.88
C GLN A 362 13.61 -18.50 -16.26
N VAL A 363 12.89 -17.41 -15.95
CA VAL A 363 11.48 -17.47 -15.53
C VAL A 363 10.63 -18.10 -16.63
N GLY A 364 10.77 -17.64 -17.87
CA GLY A 364 10.06 -18.22 -19.01
C GLY A 364 10.39 -19.70 -19.22
N LYS A 365 11.68 -20.04 -19.12
CA LYS A 365 12.19 -21.42 -19.23
C LYS A 365 11.54 -22.36 -18.23
N LYS A 366 11.36 -21.90 -16.98
CA LYS A 366 10.69 -22.65 -15.93
C LYS A 366 9.21 -22.79 -16.22
N LEU A 367 8.49 -21.67 -16.33
CA LEU A 367 7.03 -21.68 -16.37
C LEU A 367 6.49 -22.39 -17.61
N LEU A 368 7.12 -22.22 -18.79
CA LEU A 368 6.69 -22.90 -20.02
C LEU A 368 6.81 -24.42 -19.95
N ALA A 369 7.59 -24.97 -19.01
CA ALA A 369 7.72 -26.41 -18.78
C ALA A 369 6.71 -26.96 -17.75
N LEU A 370 5.95 -26.09 -17.07
CA LEU A 370 5.05 -26.45 -15.97
C LEU A 370 3.58 -26.32 -16.39
N GLN A 371 2.72 -27.06 -15.68
CA GLN A 371 1.30 -26.83 -15.71
C GLN A 371 0.98 -25.54 -14.92
N PRO A 372 0.24 -24.57 -15.49
CA PRO A 372 -0.14 -23.37 -14.75
C PRO A 372 -0.93 -23.71 -13.49
N LEU A 373 -0.57 -23.08 -12.37
CA LEU A 373 -1.22 -23.19 -11.06
C LEU A 373 -1.27 -24.63 -10.51
N SER A 374 -0.32 -25.50 -10.87
CA SER A 374 -0.37 -26.93 -10.56
C SER A 374 -0.48 -27.25 -9.07
N GLY A 375 0.11 -26.41 -8.21
CA GLY A 375 0.05 -26.52 -6.75
C GLY A 375 -1.17 -25.84 -6.10
N GLN A 376 -2.08 -25.26 -6.88
CA GLN A 376 -3.17 -24.41 -6.37
C GLN A 376 -4.54 -24.90 -6.84
N ALA A 377 -5.49 -25.03 -5.92
CA ALA A 377 -6.87 -25.31 -6.28
C ALA A 377 -7.50 -24.13 -7.03
N VAL A 378 -8.18 -24.42 -8.14
CA VAL A 378 -8.97 -23.44 -8.91
C VAL A 378 -10.44 -23.79 -8.75
N HIS A 379 -11.25 -22.82 -8.30
CA HIS A 379 -12.68 -23.05 -8.15
C HIS A 379 -13.39 -23.03 -9.52
N SER A 380 -14.39 -23.89 -9.74
CA SER A 380 -15.10 -23.96 -11.03
C SER A 380 -15.89 -22.69 -11.38
N ASN A 381 -16.19 -21.87 -10.36
CA ASN A 381 -16.85 -20.57 -10.52
C ASN A 381 -15.86 -19.39 -10.51
N ASP A 382 -14.55 -19.63 -10.54
CA ASP A 382 -13.61 -18.53 -10.78
C ASP A 382 -13.96 -17.85 -12.10
N SER A 383 -14.07 -16.53 -12.07
CA SER A 383 -14.63 -15.70 -13.13
C SER A 383 -13.84 -15.72 -14.44
N VAL A 384 -12.56 -16.08 -14.38
CA VAL A 384 -11.64 -16.08 -15.54
C VAL A 384 -11.03 -17.47 -15.73
N LEU A 385 -10.54 -18.10 -14.67
CA LEU A 385 -9.82 -19.37 -14.73
C LEU A 385 -10.74 -20.59 -14.66
N GLY A 386 -11.99 -20.43 -14.21
CA GLY A 386 -12.91 -21.55 -13.95
C GLY A 386 -13.16 -22.43 -15.17
N ILE A 387 -13.16 -21.85 -16.38
CA ILE A 387 -13.35 -22.61 -17.63
C ILE A 387 -12.11 -23.43 -18.03
N TYR A 388 -10.93 -23.05 -17.53
CA TYR A 388 -9.66 -23.72 -17.81
C TYR A 388 -9.25 -24.68 -16.68
N ARG A 389 -9.92 -24.65 -15.53
CA ARG A 389 -9.68 -25.53 -14.38
C ARG A 389 -9.45 -26.98 -14.81
N ASP A 390 -8.37 -27.58 -14.31
CA ASP A 390 -8.20 -29.02 -14.43
C ASP A 390 -9.23 -29.75 -13.53
N ASN A 391 -10.02 -30.62 -14.14
CA ASN A 391 -11.10 -31.32 -13.45
C ASN A 391 -10.69 -32.68 -12.87
N VAL A 392 -9.42 -33.09 -13.03
CA VAL A 392 -8.93 -34.37 -12.48
C VAL A 392 -8.97 -34.35 -10.95
N ASP A 393 -8.37 -33.34 -10.33
CA ASP A 393 -8.33 -33.12 -8.88
C ASP A 393 -8.69 -31.68 -8.46
N GLY A 394 -8.89 -30.79 -9.43
CA GLY A 394 -9.22 -29.39 -9.18
C GLY A 394 -8.05 -28.44 -9.02
N HIS A 395 -6.82 -28.92 -9.22
CA HIS A 395 -5.61 -28.10 -9.14
C HIS A 395 -5.10 -27.76 -10.53
N GLY A 396 -4.62 -26.53 -10.70
CA GLY A 396 -4.06 -26.08 -11.96
C GLY A 396 -5.07 -25.91 -13.09
N LEU A 397 -4.51 -25.61 -14.26
CA LEU A 397 -5.25 -25.41 -15.51
C LEU A 397 -4.98 -26.55 -16.49
N SER A 398 -6.01 -26.88 -17.26
CA SER A 398 -5.99 -27.87 -18.36
C SER A 398 -5.26 -27.40 -19.62
N ILE A 399 -4.82 -26.14 -19.65
CA ILE A 399 -4.12 -25.48 -20.76
C ILE A 399 -2.71 -25.06 -20.31
N GLY A 400 -1.71 -25.21 -21.18
CA GLY A 400 -0.32 -24.80 -20.90
C GLY A 400 -0.05 -23.31 -21.15
N TYR A 401 1.03 -22.80 -20.56
CA TYR A 401 1.47 -21.40 -20.80
C TYR A 401 1.84 -21.14 -22.25
N ASP A 402 2.42 -22.12 -22.94
CA ASP A 402 2.77 -22.04 -24.37
C ASP A 402 1.53 -21.83 -25.24
N GLN A 403 0.45 -22.53 -24.92
CA GLN A 403 -0.84 -22.44 -25.60
C GLN A 403 -1.54 -21.12 -25.29
N LEU A 404 -1.51 -20.67 -24.03
CA LEU A 404 -2.06 -19.37 -23.63
C LEU A 404 -1.34 -18.22 -24.33
N ILE A 405 0.00 -18.24 -24.39
CA ILE A 405 0.78 -17.22 -25.10
C ILE A 405 0.46 -17.23 -26.59
N ALA A 406 0.40 -18.41 -27.22
CA ALA A 406 0.08 -18.54 -28.64
C ALA A 406 -1.35 -18.09 -29.00
N GLN A 407 -2.29 -18.14 -28.04
CA GLN A 407 -3.64 -17.60 -28.22
C GLN A 407 -3.67 -16.08 -28.01
N ALA A 408 -2.96 -15.60 -26.98
CA ALA A 408 -2.99 -14.20 -26.55
C ALA A 408 -2.21 -13.26 -27.47
N PHE A 409 -1.07 -13.67 -28.01
CA PHE A 409 -0.13 -12.76 -28.67
C PHE A 409 -0.04 -12.97 -30.18
N VAL A 410 0.32 -11.89 -30.90
CA VAL A 410 0.53 -11.91 -32.35
C VAL A 410 1.73 -12.80 -32.68
N ASN A 411 1.55 -13.67 -33.68
CA ASN A 411 2.52 -14.69 -34.08
C ASN A 411 3.96 -14.20 -34.28
N SER A 412 4.15 -12.96 -34.76
CA SER A 412 5.48 -12.39 -34.98
C SER A 412 6.32 -12.25 -33.71
N TRP A 413 5.73 -12.37 -32.52
CA TRP A 413 6.42 -12.27 -31.25
C TRP A 413 6.81 -13.61 -30.62
N HIS A 414 6.31 -14.74 -31.12
CA HIS A 414 6.57 -16.06 -30.50
C HIS A 414 6.77 -17.21 -31.49
N GLN A 415 6.35 -17.09 -32.75
CA GLN A 415 6.27 -18.21 -33.69
C GLN A 415 7.54 -18.38 -34.53
N SER A 416 8.64 -18.79 -33.90
CA SER A 416 9.88 -19.20 -34.58
C SER A 416 10.46 -20.48 -33.98
N ASP A 417 11.04 -21.32 -34.84
CA ASP A 417 11.76 -22.53 -34.43
C ASP A 417 13.24 -22.25 -34.09
N TRP A 418 13.73 -21.01 -34.21
CA TRP A 418 15.13 -20.67 -33.88
C TRP A 418 15.41 -20.81 -32.39
N LEU A 419 16.65 -21.18 -32.06
CA LEU A 419 17.16 -21.25 -30.70
C LEU A 419 18.09 -20.08 -30.39
N PHE A 420 18.05 -19.61 -29.15
CA PHE A 420 18.77 -18.44 -28.67
C PHE A 420 19.61 -18.76 -27.44
N ASP A 421 20.69 -18.02 -27.23
CA ASP A 421 21.43 -18.05 -25.97
C ASP A 421 20.83 -17.10 -24.92
N ALA A 422 21.46 -17.03 -23.75
CA ALA A 422 21.03 -16.18 -22.64
C ALA A 422 21.09 -14.66 -22.92
N SER A 423 21.74 -14.23 -24.01
CA SER A 423 21.73 -12.83 -24.45
C SER A 423 20.59 -12.52 -25.44
N GLY A 424 19.87 -13.55 -25.89
CA GLY A 424 18.89 -13.43 -26.97
C GLY A 424 19.51 -13.54 -28.37
N ALA A 425 20.81 -13.85 -28.47
CA ALA A 425 21.47 -14.01 -29.77
C ALA A 425 21.14 -15.39 -30.38
N PRO A 426 20.90 -15.49 -31.70
CA PRO A 426 20.65 -16.77 -32.36
C PRO A 426 21.84 -17.73 -32.24
N LEU A 427 21.59 -18.96 -31.81
CA LEU A 427 22.59 -20.02 -31.77
C LEU A 427 22.89 -20.49 -33.20
N ILE A 428 24.14 -20.39 -33.63
CA ILE A 428 24.54 -20.77 -35.00
C ILE A 428 25.12 -22.18 -35.04
N ASP A 429 24.62 -23.01 -35.95
CA ASP A 429 25.19 -24.33 -36.24
C ASP A 429 26.52 -24.16 -36.99
N ILE A 430 27.61 -24.65 -36.40
CA ILE A 430 28.97 -24.47 -36.92
C ILE A 430 29.17 -25.14 -38.29
N ALA A 431 28.43 -26.22 -38.58
CA ALA A 431 28.59 -26.97 -39.82
C ALA A 431 27.87 -26.30 -41.01
N THR A 432 26.72 -25.67 -40.76
CA THR A 432 25.88 -25.06 -41.80
C THR A 432 25.99 -23.54 -41.87
N GLY A 433 26.41 -22.89 -40.78
CA GLY A 433 26.39 -21.43 -40.65
C GLY A 433 24.98 -20.84 -40.51
N LEU A 434 23.96 -21.68 -40.30
CA LEU A 434 22.56 -21.29 -40.15
C LEU A 434 22.14 -21.32 -38.67
N PRO A 435 21.09 -20.57 -38.30
CA PRO A 435 20.48 -20.67 -36.97
C PRO A 435 20.06 -22.11 -36.65
N ARG A 436 20.35 -22.56 -35.43
CA ARG A 436 19.88 -23.83 -34.89
C ARG A 436 18.37 -23.74 -34.67
N THR A 437 17.68 -24.86 -34.92
CA THR A 437 16.22 -24.95 -34.75
C THR A 437 15.78 -26.15 -33.93
N GLY A 438 14.56 -26.08 -33.37
CA GLY A 438 13.90 -27.19 -32.70
C GLY A 438 13.87 -27.05 -31.18
N VAL A 439 14.22 -28.12 -30.46
CA VAL A 439 14.15 -28.17 -28.99
C VAL A 439 15.49 -27.75 -28.39
N PRO A 440 15.50 -26.86 -27.37
CA PRO A 440 16.69 -26.55 -26.59
C PRO A 440 17.44 -27.79 -26.10
N ALA A 441 18.75 -27.82 -26.24
CA ALA A 441 19.56 -28.97 -25.83
C ALA A 441 19.91 -28.98 -24.32
N ASN A 442 19.74 -27.85 -23.64
CA ASN A 442 20.02 -27.68 -22.21
C ASN A 442 19.32 -26.41 -21.68
N ALA A 443 19.42 -26.18 -20.36
CA ALA A 443 18.76 -25.08 -19.66
C ALA A 443 19.22 -23.66 -20.07
N ASN A 444 20.36 -23.52 -20.76
CA ASN A 444 20.89 -22.23 -21.22
C ASN A 444 20.59 -21.94 -22.71
N GLU A 445 19.78 -22.80 -23.35
CA GLU A 445 19.27 -22.57 -24.69
C GLU A 445 17.78 -22.27 -24.62
N TYR A 446 17.35 -21.26 -25.35
CA TYR A 446 16.00 -20.71 -25.25
C TYR A 446 15.25 -20.78 -26.57
N THR A 447 13.97 -21.11 -26.52
CA THR A 447 13.04 -20.86 -27.63
C THR A 447 12.75 -19.37 -27.75
N MET A 448 12.17 -18.93 -28.88
CA MET A 448 11.74 -17.52 -29.01
C MET A 448 10.73 -17.11 -27.92
N MET A 449 9.83 -18.02 -27.52
CA MET A 449 8.81 -17.73 -26.52
C MET A 449 9.41 -17.54 -25.13
N GLU A 450 10.37 -18.40 -24.74
CA GLU A 450 11.15 -18.22 -23.51
C GLU A 450 11.97 -16.93 -23.59
N ALA A 451 12.54 -16.63 -24.76
CA ALA A 451 13.36 -15.46 -24.98
C ALA A 451 12.61 -14.12 -24.96
N ASN A 452 11.31 -14.13 -25.26
CA ASN A 452 10.44 -12.96 -25.19
C ASN A 452 9.53 -12.98 -23.95
N PHE A 453 9.79 -13.85 -22.97
CA PHE A 453 8.86 -14.07 -21.87
C PHE A 453 8.55 -12.79 -21.08
N SER A 454 9.51 -11.86 -20.95
CA SER A 454 9.31 -10.54 -20.35
C SER A 454 8.17 -9.73 -21.00
N LEU A 455 8.04 -9.79 -22.33
CA LEU A 455 6.98 -9.11 -23.07
C LEU A 455 5.61 -9.68 -22.70
N PHE A 456 5.50 -11.01 -22.66
CA PHE A 456 4.25 -11.70 -22.34
C PHE A 456 3.86 -11.50 -20.88
N TRP A 457 4.84 -11.61 -19.97
CA TRP A 457 4.66 -11.37 -18.54
C TRP A 457 4.10 -9.98 -18.27
N GLY A 458 4.77 -8.93 -18.76
CA GLY A 458 4.36 -7.55 -18.53
C GLY A 458 2.97 -7.24 -19.10
N LEU A 459 2.73 -7.56 -20.37
CA LEU A 459 1.47 -7.21 -21.03
C LEU A 459 0.28 -8.03 -20.51
N ALA A 460 0.46 -9.33 -20.25
CA ALA A 460 -0.62 -10.15 -19.75
C ALA A 460 -1.04 -9.73 -18.33
N ILE A 461 -0.09 -9.49 -17.43
CA ILE A 461 -0.39 -9.02 -16.07
C ILE A 461 -1.04 -7.63 -16.10
N MET A 462 -0.53 -6.70 -16.90
CA MET A 462 -1.17 -5.38 -17.08
C MET A 462 -2.63 -5.52 -17.54
N LEU A 463 -2.92 -6.39 -18.51
CA LEU A 463 -4.27 -6.61 -19.00
C LEU A 463 -5.17 -7.26 -17.95
N TYR A 464 -4.66 -8.19 -17.14
CA TYR A 464 -5.39 -8.70 -15.99
C TYR A 464 -5.68 -7.60 -14.96
N GLU A 465 -4.68 -6.83 -14.55
CA GLU A 465 -4.85 -5.72 -13.60
C GLU A 465 -5.76 -4.61 -14.13
N SER A 466 -5.87 -4.46 -15.46
CA SER A 466 -6.83 -3.55 -16.11
C SER A 466 -8.29 -3.91 -15.83
N THR A 467 -8.57 -5.15 -15.40
CA THR A 467 -9.90 -5.61 -14.99
C THR A 467 -10.21 -5.32 -13.52
N LEU A 468 -9.20 -5.04 -12.69
CA LEU A 468 -9.35 -4.86 -11.23
C LEU A 468 -9.86 -3.46 -10.88
N ILE A 469 -11.09 -3.14 -11.33
CA ILE A 469 -11.71 -1.81 -11.20
C ILE A 469 -12.76 -1.78 -10.08
N SER A 470 -12.46 -1.01 -9.04
CA SER A 470 -13.29 -0.78 -7.86
C SER A 470 -14.14 0.48 -8.05
N GLY A 471 -15.29 0.31 -8.71
CA GLY A 471 -16.21 1.41 -9.07
C GLY A 471 -17.65 1.26 -8.59
N ASP A 472 -17.90 0.43 -7.57
CA ASP A 472 -19.23 0.24 -6.97
C ASP A 472 -19.22 0.51 -5.45
N THR A 473 -18.49 1.56 -5.05
CA THR A 473 -18.44 2.01 -3.64
C THR A 473 -19.73 2.75 -3.26
N PRO A 474 -20.06 2.87 -1.96
CA PRO A 474 -21.10 3.80 -1.49
C PRO A 474 -20.99 5.21 -2.08
N PHE A 475 -19.77 5.76 -2.16
CA PHE A 475 -19.51 7.04 -2.82
C PHE A 475 -19.89 7.05 -4.30
N ASP A 476 -19.51 6.01 -5.07
CA ASP A 476 -19.79 5.95 -6.51
C ASP A 476 -21.30 5.99 -6.78
N ARG A 477 -22.09 5.22 -6.03
CA ARG A 477 -23.56 5.19 -6.19
C ARG A 477 -24.21 6.50 -5.74
N PHE A 478 -23.74 7.06 -4.63
CA PHE A 478 -24.22 8.36 -4.15
C PHE A 478 -23.95 9.46 -5.17
N ARG A 479 -22.72 9.54 -5.66
CA ARG A 479 -22.28 10.56 -6.61
C ARG A 479 -22.95 10.40 -7.97
N ALA A 480 -23.15 9.17 -8.45
CA ALA A 480 -23.94 8.87 -9.64
C ALA A 480 -25.36 9.45 -9.55
N ALA A 481 -26.06 9.22 -8.43
CA ALA A 481 -27.40 9.77 -8.20
C ALA A 481 -27.44 11.29 -8.06
N GLN A 482 -26.36 11.91 -7.57
CA GLN A 482 -26.24 13.38 -7.53
C GLN A 482 -26.08 13.99 -8.92
N LEU A 483 -25.28 13.36 -9.79
CA LEU A 483 -25.02 13.83 -11.15
C LEU A 483 -26.22 13.59 -12.08
N ASP A 484 -26.80 12.41 -12.02
CA ASP A 484 -28.02 12.04 -12.74
C ASP A 484 -28.93 11.19 -11.85
N PRO A 485 -30.06 11.74 -11.34
CA PRO A 485 -31.02 10.98 -10.55
C PRO A 485 -31.67 9.79 -11.27
N LEU A 486 -31.45 9.64 -12.58
CA LEU A 486 -31.90 8.50 -13.39
C LEU A 486 -30.78 7.50 -13.71
N ASP A 487 -29.55 7.71 -13.22
CA ASP A 487 -28.45 6.76 -13.40
C ASP A 487 -28.84 5.41 -12.78
N PRO A 488 -28.80 4.30 -13.54
CA PRO A 488 -29.19 2.98 -13.05
C PRO A 488 -28.29 2.44 -11.93
N PHE A 489 -27.10 2.99 -11.76
CA PHE A 489 -26.15 2.67 -10.68
C PHE A 489 -26.26 3.67 -9.51
N GLY A 490 -27.08 4.71 -9.65
CA GLY A 490 -27.26 5.75 -8.65
C GLY A 490 -28.11 5.31 -7.46
N ASP A 491 -27.65 5.64 -6.25
CA ASP A 491 -28.41 5.53 -5.00
C ASP A 491 -28.08 6.70 -4.07
N ILE A 492 -29.01 7.64 -3.94
CA ILE A 492 -28.83 8.86 -3.13
C ILE A 492 -28.74 8.57 -1.62
N ASP A 493 -29.21 7.41 -1.18
CA ASP A 493 -29.17 6.97 0.21
C ASP A 493 -27.96 6.04 0.48
N ALA A 494 -27.07 5.84 -0.50
CA ALA A 494 -25.91 4.96 -0.37
C ALA A 494 -24.89 5.43 0.68
N MET A 495 -24.80 6.74 0.94
CA MET A 495 -23.92 7.31 1.96
C MET A 495 -24.70 7.83 3.17
N THR A 496 -24.20 7.55 4.37
CA THR A 496 -24.75 8.09 5.61
C THR A 496 -24.52 9.60 5.75
N ALA A 497 -25.27 10.26 6.63
CA ALA A 497 -25.08 11.70 6.88
C ALA A 497 -23.67 12.04 7.40
N GLN A 498 -23.07 11.14 8.17
CA GLN A 498 -21.70 11.30 8.68
C GLN A 498 -20.65 11.16 7.57
N GLU A 499 -20.84 10.22 6.65
CA GLU A 499 -19.98 10.07 5.46
C GLU A 499 -20.09 11.28 4.53
N GLN A 500 -21.29 11.84 4.35
CA GLN A 500 -21.49 13.08 3.60
C GLN A 500 -20.83 14.28 4.27
N GLU A 501 -20.86 14.36 5.61
CA GLU A 501 -20.09 15.37 6.37
C GLU A 501 -18.58 15.19 6.15
N GLY A 502 -18.08 13.94 6.15
CA GLY A 502 -16.69 13.62 5.85
C GLY A 502 -16.26 14.04 4.45
N LEU A 503 -17.09 13.80 3.43
CA LEU A 503 -16.87 14.30 2.06
C LEU A 503 -16.79 15.84 2.04
N GLY A 504 -17.71 16.51 2.75
CA GLY A 504 -17.69 17.96 2.89
C GLY A 504 -16.40 18.48 3.53
N ILE A 505 -15.90 17.78 4.56
CA ILE A 505 -14.61 18.07 5.21
C ILE A 505 -13.45 17.88 4.25
N LEU A 506 -13.42 16.79 3.48
CA LEU A 506 -12.38 16.53 2.49
C LEU A 506 -12.31 17.66 1.45
N ASN A 507 -13.46 18.11 0.94
CA ASN A 507 -13.57 19.13 -0.12
C ASN A 507 -13.09 20.52 0.32
N ILE A 508 -13.16 20.84 1.61
CA ILE A 508 -12.68 22.13 2.15
C ILE A 508 -11.28 22.02 2.77
N ALA A 509 -10.78 20.80 2.95
CA ALA A 509 -9.43 20.54 3.42
C ALA A 509 -8.42 20.61 2.25
N ASN A 510 -7.14 20.69 2.59
CA ASN A 510 -6.07 20.63 1.59
C ASN A 510 -5.92 19.23 0.94
N CYS A 511 -6.71 18.23 1.37
CA CYS A 511 -6.62 16.87 0.86
C CYS A 511 -6.88 16.78 -0.64
N MET A 512 -7.80 17.59 -1.16
CA MET A 512 -8.19 17.59 -2.57
C MET A 512 -7.13 18.17 -3.51
N PHE A 513 -6.01 18.74 -3.02
CA PHE A 513 -4.90 19.09 -3.90
C PHE A 513 -4.15 17.84 -4.40
N CYS A 514 -4.04 16.80 -3.56
CA CYS A 514 -3.32 15.56 -3.87
C CYS A 514 -4.26 14.38 -4.18
N HIS A 515 -5.50 14.42 -3.69
CA HIS A 515 -6.50 13.35 -3.84
C HIS A 515 -7.64 13.76 -4.78
N THR A 516 -7.28 14.22 -5.98
CA THR A 516 -8.21 14.58 -7.05
C THR A 516 -8.67 13.37 -7.87
N THR A 517 -9.47 13.61 -8.90
CA THR A 517 -9.94 12.63 -9.89
C THR A 517 -10.80 11.51 -9.31
N SER A 518 -11.42 10.74 -10.20
CA SER A 518 -12.24 9.59 -9.84
C SER A 518 -11.48 8.55 -8.98
N MET A 519 -10.14 8.56 -8.97
CA MET A 519 -9.32 7.68 -8.10
C MET A 519 -9.07 8.22 -6.70
N PHE A 520 -9.40 9.48 -6.41
CA PHE A 520 -8.87 10.20 -5.25
C PHE A 520 -7.33 10.13 -5.19
N SER A 521 -6.69 10.38 -6.33
CA SER A 521 -5.25 10.53 -6.51
C SER A 521 -4.99 11.46 -7.69
N SER A 522 -4.00 12.33 -7.57
CA SER A 522 -3.54 13.20 -8.66
C SER A 522 -2.45 12.57 -9.53
N ALA A 523 -2.02 11.33 -9.26
CA ALA A 523 -0.96 10.61 -9.99
C ALA A 523 -1.47 9.84 -11.24
N VAL A 524 -2.59 10.29 -11.82
CA VAL A 524 -3.37 9.50 -12.78
C VAL A 524 -3.18 9.95 -14.23
N SER A 525 -3.24 8.99 -15.14
CA SER A 525 -3.01 9.20 -16.58
C SER A 525 -4.12 9.97 -17.29
N SER A 526 -5.32 10.07 -16.70
CA SER A 526 -6.37 10.94 -17.25
C SER A 526 -5.96 12.41 -17.28
N LYS A 527 -5.04 12.86 -16.41
CA LYS A 527 -4.47 14.22 -16.44
C LYS A 527 -3.63 14.50 -17.69
N ILE A 528 -3.14 13.47 -18.39
CA ILE A 528 -2.47 13.62 -19.69
C ILE A 528 -3.48 14.14 -20.74
N ASN A 529 -4.75 13.77 -20.60
CA ASN A 529 -5.83 14.20 -21.48
C ASN A 529 -6.81 15.12 -20.74
N ILE A 530 -6.53 16.44 -20.77
CA ILE A 530 -7.29 17.50 -20.09
C ILE A 530 -8.81 17.45 -20.37
N VAL A 531 -9.25 16.78 -21.45
CA VAL A 531 -10.67 16.58 -21.78
C VAL A 531 -11.38 15.60 -20.82
N LEU A 532 -10.67 14.59 -20.30
CA LEU A 532 -11.28 13.54 -19.48
C LEU A 532 -11.61 14.01 -18.06
N GLU A 533 -10.75 14.84 -17.46
CA GLU A 533 -10.91 15.36 -16.10
C GLU A 533 -10.43 16.83 -16.06
N PRO A 534 -11.20 17.77 -16.64
CA PRO A 534 -10.77 19.16 -16.81
C PRO A 534 -10.60 19.90 -15.48
N GLU A 535 -11.38 19.54 -14.46
CA GLU A 535 -11.30 20.12 -13.13
C GLU A 535 -10.01 19.73 -12.42
N ALA A 536 -9.65 18.45 -12.43
CA ALA A 536 -8.39 17.98 -11.84
C ALA A 536 -7.17 18.55 -12.56
N SER A 537 -7.24 18.66 -13.89
CA SER A 537 -6.18 19.24 -14.71
C SER A 537 -6.02 20.76 -14.52
N ALA A 538 -7.06 21.43 -13.99
CA ALA A 538 -7.00 22.85 -13.61
C ALA A 538 -6.46 23.07 -12.20
N ILE A 539 -6.56 22.06 -11.32
CA ILE A 539 -5.97 22.06 -9.97
C ILE A 539 -4.47 21.82 -10.07
N GLU A 540 -4.04 20.83 -10.86
CA GLU A 540 -2.65 20.44 -10.98
C GLU A 540 -2.35 19.79 -12.35
N GLY A 541 -1.23 20.14 -12.97
CA GLY A 541 -0.66 19.56 -14.19
C GLY A 541 0.21 18.32 -13.93
N LEU A 542 0.91 17.86 -14.96
CA LEU A 542 1.91 16.78 -14.84
C LEU A 542 3.23 17.29 -14.25
N LEU A 543 3.59 18.54 -14.56
CA LEU A 543 4.74 19.25 -14.00
C LEU A 543 4.35 20.67 -13.66
N GLU A 544 4.83 21.18 -12.53
CA GLU A 544 4.50 22.53 -12.09
C GLU A 544 5.69 23.23 -11.43
N ARG A 545 5.65 24.57 -11.41
CA ARG A 545 6.53 25.41 -10.59
C ARG A 545 5.74 25.88 -9.40
N MET A 546 6.10 25.41 -8.21
CA MET A 546 5.38 25.71 -6.98
C MET A 546 6.36 26.13 -5.88
N PRO A 547 5.97 27.11 -5.02
CA PRO A 547 6.79 27.46 -3.87
C PRO A 547 6.74 26.32 -2.86
N MET A 548 7.90 25.84 -2.43
CA MET A 548 8.04 24.89 -1.32
C MET A 548 7.81 25.62 0.02
N GLN A 549 7.86 24.88 1.14
CA GLN A 549 7.68 25.44 2.48
C GLN A 549 8.79 26.42 2.92
N ASP A 550 9.96 26.38 2.27
CA ASP A 550 11.01 27.39 2.42
C ASP A 550 10.82 28.64 1.54
N PHE A 551 9.68 28.73 0.83
CA PHE A 551 9.31 29.77 -0.14
C PHE A 551 10.23 29.85 -1.36
N GLN A 552 11.10 28.87 -1.59
CA GLN A 552 11.83 28.76 -2.84
C GLN A 552 10.95 28.09 -3.90
N LEU A 553 11.10 28.52 -5.13
CA LEU A 553 10.38 27.95 -6.26
C LEU A 553 11.13 26.72 -6.77
N SER A 554 10.47 25.57 -6.75
CA SER A 554 11.02 24.33 -7.30
C SER A 554 10.10 23.78 -8.38
N ILE A 555 10.68 23.04 -9.32
CA ILE A 555 9.94 22.25 -10.30
C ILE A 555 9.59 20.92 -9.65
N TYR A 556 8.36 20.49 -9.89
CA TYR A 556 7.79 19.37 -9.18
C TYR A 556 6.94 18.49 -10.10
N ASP A 557 6.91 17.18 -9.80
CA ASP A 557 6.17 16.15 -10.55
C ASP A 557 4.78 15.93 -9.96
N GLY A 558 3.75 16.44 -10.62
CA GLY A 558 2.38 16.38 -10.14
C GLY A 558 1.94 14.93 -9.85
N GLY A 559 1.32 14.71 -8.69
CA GLY A 559 0.95 13.36 -8.22
C GLY A 559 1.97 12.64 -7.36
N PHE A 560 3.15 13.21 -7.12
CA PHE A 560 4.08 12.74 -6.08
C PHE A 560 4.08 13.77 -4.96
N TYR A 561 4.28 13.47 -3.68
CA TYR A 561 4.40 14.53 -2.64
C TYR A 561 5.35 14.11 -1.54
N ASN A 562 6.13 15.06 -1.02
CA ASN A 562 6.75 14.91 0.29
C ASN A 562 5.78 15.44 1.34
N LEU A 563 5.26 14.53 2.16
CA LEU A 563 4.29 14.84 3.20
C LEU A 563 4.93 14.96 4.60
N GLY A 564 6.24 14.70 4.72
CA GLY A 564 6.89 14.65 6.03
C GLY A 564 6.51 13.43 6.86
N VAL A 565 6.23 12.29 6.20
CA VAL A 565 6.01 10.98 6.85
C VAL A 565 7.32 10.45 7.43
N THR A 566 8.39 10.48 6.63
CA THR A 566 9.79 10.21 7.01
C THR A 566 10.64 11.46 6.72
N LYS A 567 11.87 11.52 7.23
CA LYS A 567 12.81 12.55 6.77
C LYS A 567 13.25 12.24 5.34
N THR A 568 13.49 13.25 4.53
CA THR A 568 13.96 13.08 3.13
C THR A 568 15.28 12.29 3.03
N GLU A 569 16.14 12.39 4.05
CA GLU A 569 17.40 11.66 4.13
C GLU A 569 17.24 10.17 4.45
N ASP A 570 16.10 9.77 5.02
CA ASP A 570 15.84 8.37 5.39
C ASP A 570 15.28 7.57 4.21
N ASP A 571 14.47 8.21 3.34
CA ASP A 571 14.02 7.64 2.06
C ASP A 571 13.90 8.76 1.02
N ILE A 572 14.80 8.74 0.03
CA ILE A 572 14.88 9.77 -1.02
C ILE A 572 13.71 9.69 -2.02
N GLY A 573 12.96 8.59 -2.03
CA GLY A 573 11.80 8.41 -2.90
C GLY A 573 12.14 8.62 -4.38
N ARG A 574 11.34 9.45 -5.04
CA ARG A 574 11.49 9.83 -6.45
C ARG A 574 12.75 10.67 -6.75
N GLY A 575 13.43 11.20 -5.72
CA GLY A 575 14.73 11.86 -5.88
C GLY A 575 15.89 10.89 -6.14
N GLY A 576 15.63 9.58 -6.24
CA GLY A 576 16.63 8.57 -6.53
C GLY A 576 17.13 8.57 -7.98
N MET A 577 18.04 7.64 -8.26
CA MET A 577 18.66 7.43 -9.57
C MET A 577 18.36 6.01 -10.07
N ASP A 578 18.26 5.84 -11.37
CA ASP A 578 18.20 4.52 -12.01
C ASP A 578 19.59 3.88 -12.18
N PRO A 579 19.67 2.60 -12.57
CA PRO A 579 20.93 1.90 -12.78
C PRO A 579 21.85 2.48 -13.87
N PHE A 580 21.32 3.36 -14.74
CA PHE A 580 22.06 4.00 -15.82
C PHE A 580 22.60 5.37 -15.41
N GLY A 581 22.26 5.84 -14.21
CA GLY A 581 22.70 7.12 -13.67
C GLY A 581 21.83 8.30 -14.09
N HIS A 582 20.56 8.08 -14.42
CA HIS A 582 19.56 9.12 -14.66
C HIS A 582 18.61 9.28 -13.46
N GLY A 583 18.10 10.49 -13.24
CA GLY A 583 17.11 10.73 -12.18
C GLY A 583 15.78 9.99 -12.44
N LEU A 584 15.09 9.57 -11.38
CA LEU A 584 13.79 8.90 -11.51
C LEU A 584 12.64 9.85 -11.89
N SER A 585 12.75 11.14 -11.56
CA SER A 585 11.69 12.11 -11.80
C SER A 585 11.63 12.60 -13.26
N MET A 586 10.42 12.93 -13.72
CA MET A 586 10.19 13.58 -15.00
C MET A 586 10.88 14.96 -15.05
N SER A 587 10.87 15.69 -13.94
CA SER A 587 11.60 16.97 -13.81
C SER A 587 13.10 16.79 -14.04
N ALA A 588 13.73 15.78 -13.46
CA ALA A 588 15.14 15.48 -13.68
C ALA A 588 15.41 15.12 -15.14
N GLY A 589 14.62 14.22 -15.72
CA GLY A 589 14.74 13.84 -17.13
C GLY A 589 14.67 15.03 -18.09
N LEU A 590 13.76 15.98 -17.86
CA LEU A 590 13.66 17.20 -18.67
C LEU A 590 14.87 18.13 -18.51
N GLN A 591 15.42 18.27 -17.29
CA GLN A 591 16.64 19.05 -17.09
C GLN A 591 17.83 18.41 -17.83
N GLU A 592 17.97 17.09 -17.76
CA GLU A 592 18.99 16.34 -18.49
C GLU A 592 18.87 16.58 -20.01
N ILE A 593 17.67 16.51 -20.59
CA ILE A 593 17.42 16.80 -22.02
C ILE A 593 17.80 18.21 -22.40
N THR A 594 17.46 19.20 -21.58
CA THR A 594 17.78 20.61 -21.89
C THR A 594 19.27 20.87 -21.97
N ALA A 595 20.10 19.99 -21.39
CA ALA A 595 21.55 19.99 -21.51
C ALA A 595 22.09 19.14 -22.67
N MET A 596 21.27 18.30 -23.32
CA MET A 596 21.66 17.44 -24.45
C MET A 596 21.66 18.18 -25.79
N ASP A 597 22.46 17.70 -26.75
CA ASP A 597 22.37 18.12 -28.15
C ASP A 597 20.99 17.69 -28.69
N PRO A 598 20.18 18.59 -29.29
CA PRO A 598 18.91 18.21 -29.93
C PRO A 598 19.04 17.18 -31.06
N ASN A 599 20.25 16.95 -31.57
CA ASN A 599 20.56 15.90 -32.55
C ASN A 599 21.06 14.60 -31.89
N ASP A 600 21.18 14.54 -30.57
CA ASP A 600 21.51 13.31 -29.86
C ASP A 600 20.41 12.28 -30.17
N PRO A 601 20.77 11.07 -30.63
CA PRO A 601 19.78 10.02 -30.90
C PRO A 601 18.94 9.65 -29.68
N ASN A 602 19.41 9.96 -28.47
CA ASN A 602 18.71 9.71 -27.22
C ASN A 602 17.85 10.89 -26.74
N TYR A 603 17.83 12.03 -27.45
CA TYR A 603 17.08 13.22 -27.05
C TYR A 603 15.58 12.94 -26.79
N ASN A 604 14.98 12.06 -27.61
CA ASN A 604 13.58 11.67 -27.48
C ASN A 604 13.33 10.57 -26.44
N ASN A 605 14.38 9.91 -25.94
CA ASN A 605 14.24 8.82 -24.95
C ASN A 605 13.85 9.34 -23.56
N PHE A 606 14.01 10.65 -23.33
CA PHE A 606 13.73 11.30 -22.05
C PHE A 606 12.51 12.24 -22.11
N LEU A 607 11.87 12.42 -23.29
CA LEU A 607 10.66 13.24 -23.50
C LEU A 607 9.44 12.31 -23.61
N PRO A 608 8.87 11.83 -22.49
CA PRO A 608 8.00 10.66 -22.47
C PRO A 608 6.55 10.99 -22.81
N PHE A 609 6.29 12.04 -23.60
CA PHE A 609 4.92 12.43 -23.91
C PHE A 609 4.79 12.89 -25.36
N PRO A 610 3.61 12.68 -25.98
CA PRO A 610 3.32 13.23 -27.29
C PRO A 610 3.61 14.73 -27.34
N PRO A 611 4.06 15.31 -28.48
CA PRO A 611 4.33 16.75 -28.61
C PRO A 611 3.16 17.68 -28.24
N SER A 612 1.94 17.13 -28.18
CA SER A 612 0.72 17.82 -27.74
C SER A 612 0.58 17.95 -26.22
N THR A 613 1.39 17.24 -25.44
CA THR A 613 1.34 17.28 -23.97
C THR A 613 2.06 18.52 -23.50
N ILE A 614 1.30 19.48 -22.98
CA ILE A 614 1.87 20.70 -22.39
C ILE A 614 2.37 20.32 -20.99
N LEU A 615 3.67 20.07 -20.87
CA LEU A 615 4.29 19.72 -19.60
C LEU A 615 4.55 20.96 -18.73
N LEU A 616 5.28 21.96 -19.26
CA LEU A 616 5.57 23.20 -18.57
C LEU A 616 5.98 24.28 -19.58
N THR A 617 5.47 25.51 -19.45
CA THR A 617 5.85 26.63 -20.33
C THR A 617 6.25 27.86 -19.51
N PRO A 618 7.51 28.35 -19.60
CA PRO A 618 8.63 27.80 -20.37
C PRO A 618 9.12 26.44 -19.81
N PRO A 619 9.83 25.62 -20.60
CA PRO A 619 10.40 24.36 -20.13
C PRO A 619 11.32 24.54 -18.91
N PRO A 620 11.52 23.49 -18.09
CA PRO A 620 12.53 23.46 -17.02
C PRO A 620 13.90 23.95 -17.51
N GLN A 621 14.61 24.70 -16.68
CA GLN A 621 15.99 25.12 -16.94
C GLN A 621 16.96 24.35 -16.03
N PRO A 622 18.21 24.09 -16.46
CA PRO A 622 19.18 23.29 -15.68
C PRO A 622 19.55 23.85 -14.31
N TRP A 623 19.29 25.13 -14.03
CA TRP A 623 19.59 25.78 -12.75
C TRP A 623 18.39 25.87 -11.82
N GLU A 624 17.19 25.49 -12.28
CA GLU A 624 16.01 25.45 -11.43
C GLU A 624 16.14 24.28 -10.45
N ASP A 625 15.69 24.47 -9.22
CA ASP A 625 15.68 23.39 -8.24
C ASP A 625 14.57 22.39 -8.59
N ILE A 626 14.84 21.10 -8.41
CA ILE A 626 13.87 20.02 -8.58
C ILE A 626 13.52 19.47 -7.20
N GLY A 627 12.34 19.82 -6.71
CA GLY A 627 11.90 19.53 -5.33
C GLY A 627 11.49 18.08 -5.10
N THR A 628 12.08 17.12 -5.82
CA THR A 628 11.56 15.75 -5.96
C THR A 628 12.06 14.76 -4.89
N ALA A 629 13.00 15.17 -4.05
CA ALA A 629 13.55 14.32 -2.99
C ALA A 629 12.56 14.11 -1.83
N GLY A 630 12.44 12.86 -1.37
CA GLY A 630 11.50 12.46 -0.31
C GLY A 630 10.04 12.45 -0.76
N THR A 631 9.81 12.42 -2.07
CA THR A 631 8.46 12.45 -2.64
C THR A 631 8.00 11.08 -3.09
N PHE A 632 6.71 10.81 -2.86
CA PHE A 632 6.09 9.52 -3.17
C PHE A 632 4.74 9.72 -3.84
N LYS A 633 4.38 8.78 -4.70
CA LYS A 633 3.13 8.78 -5.46
C LYS A 633 1.93 8.88 -4.52
N ALA A 634 1.04 9.83 -4.77
CA ALA A 634 -0.24 9.93 -4.09
C ALA A 634 -1.04 8.64 -4.33
N PRO A 635 -1.28 7.81 -3.30
CA PRO A 635 -2.02 6.56 -3.49
C PRO A 635 -3.50 6.88 -3.75
N SER A 636 -4.22 5.93 -4.35
CA SER A 636 -5.67 6.00 -4.41
C SER A 636 -6.24 5.86 -2.99
N LEU A 637 -7.29 6.63 -2.67
CA LEU A 637 -8.04 6.43 -1.42
C LEU A 637 -9.13 5.35 -1.53
N ARG A 638 -9.29 4.72 -2.71
CA ARG A 638 -10.27 3.64 -2.89
C ARG A 638 -9.83 2.38 -2.14
N ASN A 639 -10.77 1.76 -1.43
CA ASN A 639 -10.53 0.61 -0.55
C ASN A 639 -9.53 0.85 0.59
N VAL A 640 -9.26 2.12 0.95
CA VAL A 640 -8.25 2.47 1.96
C VAL A 640 -8.55 1.89 3.35
N GLU A 641 -9.81 1.56 3.65
CA GLU A 641 -10.18 0.79 4.84
C GLU A 641 -9.47 -0.57 4.92
N LEU A 642 -9.22 -1.22 3.78
CA LEU A 642 -8.75 -2.62 3.71
C LEU A 642 -7.23 -2.74 3.53
N THR A 643 -6.52 -1.64 3.23
CA THR A 643 -5.14 -1.67 2.74
C THR A 643 -4.13 -1.13 3.75
N GLY A 644 -4.46 -1.11 5.04
CA GLY A 644 -3.49 -0.76 6.08
C GLY A 644 -2.40 -1.85 6.24
N PRO A 645 -1.22 -1.52 6.79
CA PRO A 645 -0.84 -0.20 7.32
C PRO A 645 -0.55 0.86 6.22
N TYR A 646 -0.47 2.12 6.61
CA TYR A 646 -0.54 3.27 5.70
C TYR A 646 0.80 3.98 5.45
N PHE A 647 0.84 4.73 4.34
CA PHE A 647 2.01 5.40 3.76
C PHE A 647 3.08 4.45 3.20
N HIS A 648 4.06 4.99 2.48
CA HIS A 648 5.13 4.21 1.84
C HIS A 648 5.97 3.40 2.83
N SER A 649 6.07 3.86 4.08
CA SER A 649 6.77 3.16 5.16
C SER A 649 5.88 2.22 5.98
N GLY A 650 4.56 2.23 5.77
CA GLY A 650 3.61 1.45 6.57
C GLY A 650 3.61 1.81 8.06
N SER A 651 3.89 3.07 8.40
CA SER A 651 4.16 3.54 9.79
C SER A 651 2.90 3.85 10.62
N TYR A 652 1.71 3.58 10.08
CA TYR A 652 0.41 3.89 10.67
C TYR A 652 -0.55 2.71 10.49
N SER A 653 -1.29 2.35 11.52
CA SER A 653 -2.17 1.17 11.50
C SER A 653 -3.65 1.47 11.31
N THR A 654 -4.09 2.70 11.57
CA THR A 654 -5.51 3.09 11.44
C THR A 654 -5.69 4.41 10.70
N LEU A 655 -6.86 4.61 10.08
CA LEU A 655 -7.21 5.84 9.38
C LEU A 655 -7.28 7.04 10.34
N GLU A 656 -7.66 6.85 11.60
CA GLU A 656 -7.63 7.91 12.60
C GLU A 656 -6.22 8.46 12.81
N GLN A 657 -5.22 7.56 12.88
CA GLN A 657 -3.82 7.97 13.02
C GLN A 657 -3.34 8.75 11.77
N VAL A 658 -3.82 8.37 10.57
CA VAL A 658 -3.57 9.10 9.32
C VAL A 658 -4.23 10.48 9.34
N VAL A 659 -5.49 10.57 9.77
CA VAL A 659 -6.20 11.85 9.90
C VAL A 659 -5.52 12.76 10.94
N ASP A 660 -5.04 12.21 12.06
CA ASP A 660 -4.24 12.96 13.03
C ASP A 660 -2.95 13.50 12.40
N PHE A 661 -2.27 12.70 11.55
CA PHE A 661 -1.07 13.12 10.82
C PHE A 661 -1.32 14.35 9.94
N TYR A 662 -2.37 14.32 9.12
CA TYR A 662 -2.73 15.48 8.30
C TYR A 662 -3.24 16.65 9.13
N THR A 663 -3.99 16.40 10.22
CA THR A 663 -4.51 17.44 11.12
C THR A 663 -3.40 18.35 11.65
N ARG A 664 -2.22 17.78 11.95
CA ARG A 664 -1.07 18.53 12.48
C ARG A 664 -0.09 19.04 11.41
N GLY A 665 -0.33 18.76 10.12
CA GLY A 665 0.56 19.16 9.02
C GLY A 665 1.81 18.28 8.86
N GLY A 666 1.76 17.00 9.23
CA GLY A 666 2.87 16.05 9.10
C GLY A 666 3.76 15.92 10.35
N ASN A 667 4.85 15.14 10.24
CA ASN A 667 5.78 14.90 11.36
C ASN A 667 7.11 15.64 11.19
N PHE A 668 7.75 15.49 10.04
CA PHE A 668 9.13 15.93 9.82
C PHE A 668 9.22 17.21 8.98
N ALA A 669 8.24 18.11 9.10
CA ALA A 669 8.16 19.32 8.30
C ALA A 669 9.44 20.18 8.34
N ALA A 670 10.04 20.32 9.53
CA ALA A 670 11.27 21.08 9.71
C ALA A 670 12.51 20.44 9.03
N HIS A 671 12.52 19.12 8.86
CA HIS A 671 13.60 18.40 8.15
C HIS A 671 13.42 18.45 6.64
N ASN A 672 12.17 18.60 6.17
CA ASN A 672 11.82 18.48 4.77
C ASN A 672 11.51 19.83 4.10
N LEU A 673 11.78 20.98 4.73
CA LEU A 673 11.36 22.33 4.30
C LEU A 673 11.56 22.63 2.80
N THR A 674 12.66 22.17 2.20
CA THR A 674 13.01 22.43 0.79
C THR A 674 12.25 21.56 -0.21
N THR A 675 11.50 20.56 0.25
CA THR A 675 10.78 19.58 -0.60
C THR A 675 9.36 19.30 -0.13
N LEU A 676 9.01 19.72 1.10
CA LEU A 676 7.71 19.50 1.71
C LEU A 676 6.62 20.23 0.92
N ALA A 677 5.53 19.52 0.61
CA ALA A 677 4.40 20.09 -0.09
C ALA A 677 3.85 21.32 0.68
N PRO A 678 3.59 22.46 0.01
CA PRO A 678 3.08 23.68 0.64
C PRO A 678 1.71 23.50 1.28
N GLU A 679 0.94 22.50 0.85
CA GLU A 679 -0.36 22.13 1.40
C GLU A 679 -0.26 21.50 2.80
N MET A 680 0.92 21.00 3.20
CA MET A 680 1.15 20.38 4.51
C MET A 680 1.25 21.42 5.62
N LEU A 681 0.09 21.94 6.01
CA LEU A 681 -0.10 22.89 7.10
C LEU A 681 -1.06 22.31 8.15
N PRO A 682 -0.90 22.64 9.44
CA PRO A 682 -1.88 22.27 10.45
C PRO A 682 -3.27 22.78 10.08
N MET A 683 -4.30 21.95 10.30
CA MET A 683 -5.68 22.24 9.93
C MET A 683 -6.50 22.64 11.16
N PRO A 684 -6.68 23.94 11.47
CA PRO A 684 -7.27 24.38 12.74
C PRO A 684 -8.71 23.90 12.95
N PHE A 685 -9.44 23.59 11.87
CA PHE A 685 -10.81 23.10 11.95
C PHE A 685 -10.91 21.61 12.30
N LEU A 686 -9.83 20.83 12.23
CA LEU A 686 -9.77 19.44 12.70
C LEU A 686 -9.17 19.31 14.10
N ILE A 687 -8.28 20.25 14.49
CA ILE A 687 -7.64 20.26 15.80
C ILE A 687 -8.69 20.36 16.92
N GLY A 688 -8.67 19.41 17.86
CA GLY A 688 -9.63 19.36 18.96
C GLY A 688 -11.07 19.02 18.56
N HIS A 689 -11.30 18.56 17.32
CA HIS A 689 -12.63 18.22 16.80
C HIS A 689 -12.73 16.73 16.42
N PRO A 690 -12.82 15.80 17.40
CA PRO A 690 -12.85 14.36 17.14
C PRO A 690 -14.03 13.93 16.26
N ASP A 691 -15.19 14.60 16.37
CA ASP A 691 -16.37 14.28 15.56
C ASP A 691 -16.11 14.52 14.06
N ARG A 692 -15.38 15.59 13.72
CA ARG A 692 -15.01 15.91 12.33
C ARG A 692 -14.01 14.91 11.77
N LYS A 693 -13.04 14.50 12.59
CA LYS A 693 -12.09 13.46 12.20
C LYS A 693 -12.79 12.12 11.97
N ALA A 694 -13.72 11.76 12.85
CA ALA A 694 -14.53 10.55 12.70
C ALA A 694 -15.42 10.62 11.43
N ALA A 695 -15.99 11.78 11.10
CA ALA A 695 -16.72 11.97 9.85
C ALA A 695 -15.82 11.75 8.62
N LEU A 696 -14.60 12.30 8.64
CA LEU A 696 -13.63 12.08 7.56
C LEU A 696 -13.23 10.60 7.43
N VAL A 697 -12.99 9.89 8.54
CA VAL A 697 -12.73 8.44 8.52
C VAL A 697 -13.91 7.68 7.94
N ALA A 698 -15.14 7.97 8.38
CA ALA A 698 -16.34 7.33 7.84
C ALA A 698 -16.46 7.52 6.31
N PHE A 699 -16.14 8.71 5.80
CA PHE A 699 -16.07 8.93 4.36
C PHE A 699 -15.03 8.07 3.65
N LEU A 700 -13.81 7.95 4.22
CA LEU A 700 -12.76 7.10 3.65
C LEU A 700 -13.18 5.63 3.61
N GLU A 701 -13.93 5.15 4.60
CA GLU A 701 -14.52 3.80 4.61
C GLU A 701 -15.64 3.65 3.56
N ALA A 702 -16.38 4.72 3.25
CA ALA A 702 -17.36 4.74 2.17
C ALA A 702 -16.75 4.67 0.75
N LEU A 703 -15.41 4.66 0.63
CA LEU A 703 -14.67 4.38 -0.61
C LEU A 703 -14.33 2.89 -0.78
N THR A 704 -14.87 2.00 0.07
CA THR A 704 -14.67 0.56 -0.04
C THR A 704 -15.72 -0.10 -0.94
N ASP A 705 -15.27 -0.88 -1.92
CA ASP A 705 -16.14 -1.68 -2.79
C ASP A 705 -16.37 -3.06 -2.17
N GLU A 706 -17.64 -3.42 -1.98
CA GLU A 706 -18.00 -4.69 -1.35
C GLU A 706 -17.55 -5.91 -2.18
N ARG A 707 -17.36 -5.77 -3.50
CA ARG A 707 -16.81 -6.85 -4.32
C ARG A 707 -15.35 -7.11 -3.95
N VAL A 708 -14.59 -6.08 -3.58
CA VAL A 708 -13.21 -6.22 -3.09
C VAL A 708 -13.19 -6.87 -1.72
N ARG A 709 -14.02 -6.37 -0.78
CA ARG A 709 -14.11 -6.92 0.60
C ARG A 709 -14.42 -8.42 0.62
N TRP A 710 -15.27 -8.86 -0.29
CA TRP A 710 -15.76 -10.23 -0.37
C TRP A 710 -15.15 -11.06 -1.50
N GLU A 711 -14.03 -10.60 -2.08
CA GLU A 711 -13.27 -11.34 -3.12
C GLU A 711 -14.20 -11.83 -4.26
N ARG A 712 -15.15 -10.99 -4.68
CA ARG A 712 -16.09 -11.29 -5.77
C ARG A 712 -15.49 -10.81 -7.09
N ALA A 713 -15.86 -11.49 -8.18
CA ALA A 713 -15.47 -11.11 -9.52
C ALA A 713 -15.57 -9.58 -9.76
N PRO A 714 -14.53 -8.95 -10.32
CA PRO A 714 -13.30 -9.56 -10.88
C PRO A 714 -12.17 -9.81 -9.86
N PHE A 715 -12.42 -9.63 -8.56
CA PHE A 715 -11.43 -9.77 -7.47
C PHE A 715 -11.37 -11.18 -6.87
N ASP A 716 -12.02 -12.15 -7.49
CA ASP A 716 -11.94 -13.56 -7.10
C ASP A 716 -10.64 -14.19 -7.61
N HIS A 717 -10.21 -15.28 -6.97
CA HIS A 717 -8.88 -15.84 -7.20
C HIS A 717 -8.77 -17.33 -6.91
N PRO A 718 -7.75 -18.02 -7.45
CA PRO A 718 -7.41 -19.38 -7.06
C PRO A 718 -6.87 -19.45 -5.62
N GLU A 719 -6.67 -20.66 -5.10
CA GLU A 719 -6.04 -20.87 -3.81
C GLU A 719 -4.66 -20.19 -3.73
N LEU A 720 -4.32 -19.71 -2.54
CA LEU A 720 -3.04 -19.09 -2.26
C LEU A 720 -2.57 -19.48 -0.86
N GLN A 721 -1.34 -19.97 -0.75
CA GLN A 721 -0.67 -20.16 0.54
C GLN A 721 0.21 -18.94 0.82
N ILE A 722 0.05 -18.37 2.00
CA ILE A 722 0.72 -17.10 2.36
C ILE A 722 1.67 -17.39 3.51
N PRO A 723 3.00 -17.36 3.29
CA PRO A 723 3.99 -17.39 4.37
C PRO A 723 3.75 -16.24 5.35
N THR A 724 3.87 -16.50 6.64
CA THR A 724 3.66 -15.52 7.71
C THR A 724 4.62 -15.83 8.85
N GLY A 725 5.91 -15.54 8.63
CA GLY A 725 6.98 -15.88 9.55
C GLY A 725 7.25 -17.39 9.66
N ALA A 726 7.86 -17.79 10.77
CA ALA A 726 8.42 -19.12 10.98
C ALA A 726 7.97 -19.79 12.30
N GLU A 727 8.03 -21.11 12.34
CA GLU A 727 7.77 -21.93 13.52
C GLU A 727 8.82 -21.68 14.60
N ALA A 728 8.34 -21.54 15.84
CA ALA A 728 9.20 -21.33 17.01
C ALA A 728 8.77 -22.24 18.17
N ASP A 729 9.73 -22.62 19.00
CA ASP A 729 9.49 -23.39 20.22
C ASP A 729 8.97 -22.51 21.37
N VAL A 730 8.76 -23.11 22.54
CA VAL A 730 8.26 -22.41 23.74
C VAL A 730 9.20 -21.32 24.27
N ASN A 731 10.46 -21.30 23.87
CA ASN A 731 11.45 -20.29 24.23
C ASN A 731 11.58 -19.20 23.17
N GLY A 732 10.86 -19.32 22.05
CA GLY A 732 10.94 -18.40 20.91
C GLY A 732 12.11 -18.70 19.95
N ASP A 733 12.78 -19.84 20.12
CA ASP A 733 13.81 -20.32 19.20
C ASP A 733 13.15 -20.90 17.94
N LEU A 734 13.69 -20.53 16.78
CA LEU A 734 13.14 -20.98 15.49
C LEU A 734 13.43 -22.46 15.28
N ILE A 735 12.42 -23.18 14.80
CA ILE A 735 12.58 -24.56 14.36
C ILE A 735 13.21 -24.53 12.97
N LEU A 736 14.35 -25.22 12.84
CA LEU A 736 15.13 -25.24 11.61
C LEU A 736 14.85 -26.49 10.78
N ASP A 737 14.89 -26.35 9.46
CA ASP A 737 14.98 -27.45 8.53
C ASP A 737 16.38 -28.12 8.59
N GLY A 738 16.57 -29.21 7.84
CA GLY A 738 17.87 -29.89 7.73
C GLY A 738 18.99 -29.08 7.06
N ALA A 739 18.68 -27.90 6.52
CA ALA A 739 19.59 -26.99 5.82
C ALA A 739 19.91 -25.72 6.64
N GLY A 740 19.28 -25.50 7.80
CA GLY A 740 19.49 -24.35 8.66
C GLY A 740 18.57 -23.15 8.37
N ASN A 741 17.51 -23.31 7.57
CA ASN A 741 16.48 -22.29 7.37
C ASN A 741 15.35 -22.46 8.38
N ALA A 742 14.61 -21.39 8.67
CA ALA A 742 13.45 -21.48 9.55
C ALA A 742 12.26 -22.16 8.83
N ILE A 743 11.56 -23.08 9.51
CA ILE A 743 10.34 -23.72 8.98
C ILE A 743 9.20 -22.70 8.97
N GLU A 744 8.43 -22.61 7.89
CA GLU A 744 7.45 -21.54 7.68
C GLU A 744 6.09 -21.81 8.31
N ILE A 745 5.41 -20.73 8.73
CA ILE A 745 3.99 -20.76 9.13
C ILE A 745 3.14 -20.19 7.99
N PHE A 746 2.07 -20.90 7.62
CA PHE A 746 1.11 -20.40 6.63
C PHE A 746 -0.12 -19.74 7.29
N LYS A 747 -0.61 -18.66 6.68
CA LYS A 747 -1.64 -17.72 7.20
C LYS A 747 -2.97 -18.37 7.62
N THR A 748 -3.27 -19.61 7.23
CA THR A 748 -4.53 -20.30 7.59
C THR A 748 -4.75 -20.34 9.12
N ILE A 749 -3.69 -20.52 9.90
CA ILE A 749 -3.78 -20.48 11.38
C ILE A 749 -4.05 -19.04 11.85
N GLY A 750 -3.33 -18.04 11.32
CA GLY A 750 -3.46 -16.63 11.70
C GLY A 750 -4.80 -15.97 11.33
N LYS A 751 -5.45 -16.35 10.22
CA LYS A 751 -6.80 -15.87 9.87
C LYS A 751 -7.88 -16.41 10.80
N VAL A 752 -7.68 -17.64 11.28
CA VAL A 752 -8.71 -18.41 11.98
C VAL A 752 -8.61 -18.21 13.48
N ALA A 753 -7.41 -18.09 14.01
CA ALA A 753 -7.17 -17.95 15.45
C ALA A 753 -7.94 -16.76 16.08
N PRO A 754 -8.04 -15.56 15.47
CA PRO A 754 -8.83 -14.45 16.02
C PRO A 754 -10.34 -14.67 16.06
N ARG A 755 -10.89 -15.58 15.23
CA ARG A 755 -12.34 -15.76 15.04
C ARG A 755 -12.91 -16.82 15.99
N ASN A 756 -14.06 -16.56 16.61
CA ASN A 756 -14.76 -17.54 17.46
C ASN A 756 -15.67 -18.46 16.63
N VAL A 757 -15.09 -19.23 15.72
CA VAL A 757 -15.81 -20.18 14.85
C VAL A 757 -15.24 -21.61 14.97
N PRO A 758 -16.04 -22.65 14.69
CA PRO A 758 -15.56 -24.03 14.62
C PRO A 758 -14.49 -24.23 13.54
N VAL A 759 -13.51 -25.08 13.83
CA VAL A 759 -12.45 -25.47 12.88
C VAL A 759 -12.45 -26.99 12.75
N LEU A 760 -12.39 -27.49 11.52
CA LEU A 760 -12.27 -28.93 11.24
C LEU A 760 -10.91 -29.21 10.59
N ILE A 761 -10.08 -29.98 11.28
CA ILE A 761 -8.75 -30.39 10.83
C ILE A 761 -8.82 -31.83 10.30
N THR A 762 -8.49 -32.05 9.04
CA THR A 762 -8.43 -33.38 8.41
C THR A 762 -7.01 -33.77 8.11
N GLY A 763 -6.68 -35.06 8.23
CA GLY A 763 -5.35 -35.57 7.90
C GLY A 763 -5.11 -36.94 8.54
N GLU A 764 -4.14 -37.70 8.04
CA GLU A 764 -3.84 -39.04 8.55
C GLU A 764 -3.52 -39.05 10.05
N SER A 765 -3.75 -40.18 10.72
CA SER A 765 -3.39 -40.31 12.14
C SER A 765 -1.88 -40.12 12.32
N GLY A 766 -1.48 -39.30 13.31
CA GLY A 766 -0.08 -39.00 13.59
C GLY A 766 0.52 -37.79 12.85
N THR A 767 -0.22 -37.07 12.00
CA THR A 767 0.31 -35.91 11.24
C THR A 767 0.40 -34.59 12.00
N GLY A 768 0.29 -34.59 13.33
CA GLY A 768 0.40 -33.35 14.13
C GLY A 768 -0.86 -32.48 14.18
N LYS A 769 -2.06 -33.04 13.94
CA LYS A 769 -3.35 -32.31 14.05
C LYS A 769 -3.57 -31.60 15.40
N GLU A 770 -3.12 -32.22 16.49
CA GLU A 770 -3.18 -31.63 17.83
C GLU A 770 -2.29 -30.38 17.96
N LEU A 771 -1.12 -30.37 17.32
CA LEU A 771 -0.22 -29.21 17.31
C LEU A 771 -0.86 -28.01 16.61
N VAL A 772 -1.55 -28.25 15.49
CA VAL A 772 -2.31 -27.21 14.78
C VAL A 772 -3.45 -26.68 15.64
N ALA A 773 -4.18 -27.54 16.35
CA ALA A 773 -5.23 -27.11 17.27
C ALA A 773 -4.69 -26.24 18.43
N HIS A 774 -3.53 -26.60 18.97
CA HIS A 774 -2.82 -25.79 19.97
C HIS A 774 -2.40 -24.43 19.41
N ALA A 775 -1.83 -24.39 18.20
CA ALA A 775 -1.43 -23.15 17.55
C ALA A 775 -2.62 -22.20 17.33
N ILE A 776 -3.77 -22.73 16.88
CA ILE A 776 -5.01 -21.94 16.72
C ILE A 776 -5.49 -21.37 18.05
N HIS A 777 -5.41 -22.13 19.14
CA HIS A 777 -5.81 -21.65 20.46
C HIS A 777 -4.86 -20.58 21.00
N ALA A 778 -3.55 -20.82 20.90
CA ALA A 778 -2.50 -19.91 21.38
C ALA A 778 -2.52 -18.56 20.65
N ALA A 779 -2.89 -18.55 19.37
CA ALA A 779 -3.01 -17.32 18.58
C ALA A 779 -4.42 -16.67 18.66
N SER A 780 -5.29 -17.10 19.58
CA SER A 780 -6.67 -16.62 19.70
C SER A 780 -6.89 -15.66 20.88
N PRO A 781 -8.01 -14.90 20.93
CA PRO A 781 -8.39 -14.11 22.12
C PRO A 781 -8.63 -14.97 23.37
N ARG A 782 -8.66 -16.31 23.21
CA ARG A 782 -8.80 -17.30 24.29
C ARG A 782 -7.47 -17.93 24.71
N ALA A 783 -6.31 -17.43 24.27
CA ALA A 783 -5.00 -18.00 24.59
C ALA A 783 -4.73 -18.20 26.09
N GLU A 784 -5.22 -17.27 26.92
CA GLU A 784 -5.11 -17.32 28.39
C GLU A 784 -6.24 -18.12 29.07
N LYS A 785 -7.08 -18.81 28.29
CA LYS A 785 -8.25 -19.56 28.76
C LYS A 785 -8.00 -21.06 28.64
N PRO A 786 -8.82 -21.92 29.27
CA PRO A 786 -8.60 -23.36 29.22
C PRO A 786 -8.61 -23.90 27.79
N PHE A 787 -7.61 -24.72 27.45
CA PHE A 787 -7.62 -25.61 26.30
C PHE A 787 -7.83 -27.04 26.77
N ILE A 788 -8.95 -27.65 26.41
CA ILE A 788 -9.33 -29.00 26.86
C ILE A 788 -9.28 -29.97 25.68
N PRO A 789 -8.21 -30.77 25.53
CA PRO A 789 -8.14 -31.81 24.51
C PRO A 789 -8.92 -33.06 24.95
N VAL A 790 -9.67 -33.64 24.00
CA VAL A 790 -10.43 -34.87 24.17
C VAL A 790 -10.29 -35.71 22.91
N ASN A 791 -9.66 -36.87 23.03
CA ASN A 791 -9.60 -37.85 21.95
C ASN A 791 -10.78 -38.84 22.08
N ALA A 792 -11.68 -38.82 21.10
CA ALA A 792 -12.90 -39.63 21.11
C ALA A 792 -12.61 -41.13 20.93
N ALA A 793 -11.52 -41.50 20.24
CA ALA A 793 -11.10 -42.88 20.05
C ALA A 793 -10.44 -43.48 21.32
N ALA A 794 -9.84 -42.64 22.18
CA ALA A 794 -9.12 -43.07 23.37
C ALA A 794 -10.03 -43.36 24.59
N ILE A 795 -11.27 -42.87 24.59
CA ILE A 795 -12.22 -43.05 25.69
C ILE A 795 -13.20 -44.17 25.34
N PRO A 796 -13.42 -45.17 26.21
CA PRO A 796 -14.43 -46.20 25.98
C PRO A 796 -15.79 -45.59 25.66
N ARG A 797 -16.46 -46.10 24.62
CA ARG A 797 -17.74 -45.57 24.10
C ARG A 797 -18.78 -45.34 25.20
N GLU A 798 -18.85 -46.23 26.19
CA GLU A 798 -19.83 -46.14 27.28
C GLU A 798 -19.51 -45.04 28.32
N LEU A 799 -18.29 -44.50 28.32
CA LEU A 799 -17.86 -43.43 29.23
C LEU A 799 -17.78 -42.06 28.55
N LEU A 800 -17.61 -42.04 27.22
CA LEU A 800 -17.41 -40.81 26.44
C LEU A 800 -18.52 -39.77 26.66
N GLU A 801 -19.77 -40.22 26.77
CA GLU A 801 -20.92 -39.35 27.08
C GLU A 801 -20.75 -38.65 28.44
N SER A 802 -20.42 -39.43 29.47
CA SER A 802 -20.27 -38.92 30.84
C SER A 802 -19.04 -38.04 31.01
N GLU A 803 -17.99 -38.26 30.22
CA GLU A 803 -16.79 -37.41 30.21
C GLU A 803 -17.06 -36.09 29.50
N LEU A 804 -17.68 -36.10 28.31
CA LEU A 804 -17.95 -34.88 27.55
C LEU A 804 -18.99 -33.98 28.22
N PHE A 805 -20.13 -34.56 28.62
CA PHE A 805 -21.30 -33.79 29.10
C PHE A 805 -21.41 -33.77 30.63
N GLY A 806 -20.65 -34.61 31.34
CA GLY A 806 -20.76 -34.74 32.79
C GLY A 806 -21.93 -35.62 33.21
N HIS A 807 -22.06 -35.87 34.51
CA HIS A 807 -23.17 -36.66 35.05
C HIS A 807 -23.59 -36.20 36.44
N GLU A 808 -24.85 -36.44 36.77
CA GLU A 808 -25.38 -36.26 38.11
C GLU A 808 -25.22 -37.52 38.97
N ARG A 809 -25.20 -37.32 40.29
CA ARG A 809 -25.19 -38.43 41.24
C ARG A 809 -26.37 -39.37 40.98
N GLY A 810 -26.07 -40.65 40.76
CA GLY A 810 -27.05 -41.69 40.47
C GLY A 810 -27.45 -41.83 39.00
N ALA A 811 -26.75 -41.16 38.07
CA ALA A 811 -27.02 -41.27 36.63
C ALA A 811 -26.80 -42.68 36.05
N PHE A 812 -25.83 -43.43 36.58
CA PHE A 812 -25.54 -44.83 36.20
C PHE A 812 -24.90 -45.59 37.36
N THR A 813 -24.75 -46.91 37.24
CA THR A 813 -24.12 -47.79 38.23
C THR A 813 -22.65 -47.41 38.40
N GLY A 814 -22.32 -46.70 39.48
CA GLY A 814 -20.98 -46.17 39.77
C GLY A 814 -20.90 -44.65 39.93
N ALA A 815 -21.94 -43.90 39.55
CA ALA A 815 -22.02 -42.45 39.70
C ALA A 815 -22.33 -42.01 41.16
N THR A 816 -21.37 -42.19 42.07
CA THR A 816 -21.54 -41.86 43.51
C THR A 816 -21.53 -40.36 43.81
N THR A 817 -20.97 -39.56 42.90
CA THR A 817 -20.83 -38.10 42.97
C THR A 817 -21.15 -37.49 41.60
N SER A 818 -21.64 -36.25 41.56
CA SER A 818 -21.77 -35.52 40.28
C SER A 818 -20.40 -35.05 39.77
N ARG A 819 -20.19 -35.00 38.45
CA ARG A 819 -18.93 -34.55 37.82
C ARG A 819 -19.17 -33.57 36.68
N ALA A 820 -18.32 -32.56 36.59
CA ALA A 820 -18.25 -31.64 35.45
C ALA A 820 -17.79 -32.37 34.18
N GLY A 821 -18.54 -32.20 33.07
CA GLY A 821 -18.09 -32.65 31.76
C GLY A 821 -17.06 -31.72 31.16
N ARG A 822 -16.30 -32.21 30.18
CA ARG A 822 -15.25 -31.46 29.48
C ARG A 822 -15.75 -30.17 28.84
N PHE A 823 -16.98 -30.12 28.35
CA PHE A 823 -17.56 -28.87 27.84
C PHE A 823 -17.73 -27.79 28.92
N ARG A 824 -18.01 -28.20 30.16
CA ARG A 824 -18.09 -27.25 31.29
C ARG A 824 -16.70 -26.80 31.73
N GLU A 825 -15.74 -27.71 31.75
CA GLU A 825 -14.34 -27.38 32.03
C GLU A 825 -13.74 -26.43 30.99
N ALA A 826 -14.15 -26.54 29.73
CA ALA A 826 -13.70 -25.70 28.63
C ALA A 826 -14.44 -24.34 28.52
N SER A 827 -15.41 -24.06 29.39
CA SER A 827 -16.24 -22.85 29.28
C SER A 827 -15.40 -21.57 29.42
N GLY A 828 -15.58 -20.64 28.48
CA GLY A 828 -14.73 -19.45 28.28
C GLY A 828 -13.45 -19.71 27.50
N GLY A 829 -13.14 -20.97 27.15
CA GLY A 829 -11.93 -21.40 26.45
C GLY A 829 -12.21 -22.18 25.16
N THR A 830 -11.35 -23.14 24.84
CA THR A 830 -11.42 -23.98 23.63
C THR A 830 -11.45 -25.46 24.02
N ILE A 831 -12.32 -26.24 23.37
CA ILE A 831 -12.27 -27.70 23.41
C ILE A 831 -11.76 -28.24 22.08
N PHE A 832 -10.79 -29.14 22.15
CA PHE A 832 -10.26 -29.86 20.99
C PHE A 832 -10.80 -31.29 20.99
N LEU A 833 -11.56 -31.65 19.95
CA LEU A 833 -12.17 -32.96 19.77
C LEU A 833 -11.39 -33.73 18.71
N ASP A 834 -10.45 -34.54 19.15
CA ASP A 834 -9.65 -35.39 18.27
C ASP A 834 -10.38 -36.69 17.93
N GLU A 835 -10.14 -37.17 16.72
CA GLU A 835 -10.81 -38.32 16.09
C GLU A 835 -12.34 -38.27 16.17
N ILE A 836 -12.92 -37.11 15.80
CA ILE A 836 -14.38 -36.90 15.85
C ILE A 836 -15.16 -37.90 14.98
N GLY A 837 -14.55 -38.45 13.93
CA GLY A 837 -15.14 -39.48 13.08
C GLY A 837 -15.47 -40.79 13.81
N ASP A 838 -14.77 -41.09 14.91
CA ASP A 838 -15.01 -42.28 15.74
C ASP A 838 -16.18 -42.10 16.74
N MET A 839 -16.76 -40.90 16.81
CA MET A 839 -17.83 -40.61 17.74
C MET A 839 -19.13 -41.31 17.33
N ALA A 840 -19.78 -41.96 18.30
CA ALA A 840 -21.06 -42.61 18.08
C ALA A 840 -22.18 -41.63 17.67
N ILE A 841 -23.06 -42.05 16.76
CA ILE A 841 -24.13 -41.22 16.15
C ILE A 841 -25.07 -40.55 17.17
N ASP A 842 -25.30 -41.19 18.32
CA ASP A 842 -26.11 -40.70 19.42
C ASP A 842 -25.44 -39.55 20.18
N LEU A 843 -24.11 -39.58 20.29
CA LEU A 843 -23.32 -38.49 20.88
C LEU A 843 -23.17 -37.31 19.93
N GLN A 844 -23.07 -37.58 18.61
CA GLN A 844 -23.08 -36.54 17.58
C GLN A 844 -24.33 -35.65 17.67
N ALA A 845 -25.49 -36.23 18.00
CA ALA A 845 -26.74 -35.47 18.19
C ALA A 845 -26.68 -34.51 19.39
N LYS A 846 -25.95 -34.87 20.46
CA LYS A 846 -25.73 -33.99 21.62
C LYS A 846 -24.68 -32.92 21.33
N LEU A 847 -23.60 -33.28 20.65
CA LEU A 847 -22.58 -32.33 20.19
C LEU A 847 -23.19 -31.25 19.29
N LEU A 848 -24.11 -31.65 18.40
CA LEU A 848 -24.85 -30.72 17.56
C LEU A 848 -25.60 -29.65 18.37
N ARG A 849 -26.18 -30.01 19.53
CA ARG A 849 -26.84 -29.03 20.41
C ARG A 849 -25.86 -28.04 21.01
N VAL A 850 -24.68 -28.50 21.42
CA VAL A 850 -23.60 -27.62 21.92
C VAL A 850 -23.20 -26.61 20.83
N LEU A 851 -23.04 -27.06 19.58
CA LEU A 851 -22.72 -26.19 18.43
C LEU A 851 -23.87 -25.26 18.01
N GLN A 852 -25.11 -25.56 18.39
CA GLN A 852 -26.30 -24.79 17.99
C GLN A 852 -26.71 -23.74 19.01
N SER A 853 -26.79 -24.12 20.28
CA SER A 853 -27.33 -23.30 21.35
C SER A 853 -26.36 -23.09 22.52
N GLY A 854 -25.17 -23.71 22.48
CA GLY A 854 -24.25 -23.70 23.61
C GLY A 854 -24.76 -24.50 24.81
N GLU A 855 -25.75 -25.37 24.63
CA GLU A 855 -26.41 -26.08 25.73
C GLU A 855 -25.80 -27.47 25.96
N VAL A 856 -25.47 -27.76 27.21
CA VAL A 856 -24.93 -29.03 27.69
C VAL A 856 -25.87 -29.64 28.72
N THR A 857 -26.32 -30.88 28.49
CA THR A 857 -27.17 -31.63 29.43
C THR A 857 -26.36 -32.76 30.08
N PRO A 858 -26.10 -32.72 31.40
CA PRO A 858 -25.45 -33.83 32.12
C PRO A 858 -26.25 -35.12 32.04
N VAL A 859 -25.58 -36.26 32.01
CA VAL A 859 -26.25 -37.58 32.07
C VAL A 859 -27.02 -37.70 33.38
N GLY A 860 -28.31 -38.02 33.30
CA GLY A 860 -29.21 -38.11 34.46
C GLY A 860 -29.69 -36.75 35.01
N GLY A 861 -29.23 -35.62 34.45
CA GLY A 861 -29.69 -34.27 34.78
C GLY A 861 -31.03 -33.92 34.12
N ARG A 862 -31.73 -32.91 34.66
CA ARG A 862 -33.02 -32.40 34.13
C ARG A 862 -32.97 -30.95 33.64
N GLY A 863 -31.79 -30.32 33.61
CA GLY A 863 -31.60 -28.95 33.17
C GLY A 863 -30.44 -28.85 32.19
N ASP A 864 -30.62 -28.02 31.16
CA ASP A 864 -29.57 -27.64 30.23
C ASP A 864 -28.73 -26.51 30.86
N GLU A 865 -27.41 -26.59 30.69
CA GLU A 865 -26.47 -25.57 31.13
C GLU A 865 -25.84 -24.90 29.91
N ILE A 866 -25.82 -23.57 29.87
CA ILE A 866 -25.19 -22.82 28.78
C ILE A 866 -23.67 -22.74 29.01
N VAL A 867 -22.90 -23.09 27.99
CA VAL A 867 -21.44 -22.97 27.95
C VAL A 867 -21.01 -22.13 26.75
N ASP A 868 -20.02 -21.27 26.94
CA ASP A 868 -19.35 -20.55 25.85
C ASP A 868 -18.02 -21.23 25.50
N VAL A 869 -18.01 -22.11 24.51
CA VAL A 869 -16.85 -22.92 24.14
C VAL A 869 -16.56 -22.81 22.66
N ARG A 870 -15.31 -22.50 22.29
CA ARG A 870 -14.83 -22.66 20.92
C ARG A 870 -14.50 -24.12 20.66
N ILE A 871 -14.96 -24.67 19.54
CA ILE A 871 -14.74 -26.09 19.18
C ILE A 871 -13.73 -26.18 18.04
N ILE A 872 -12.65 -26.93 18.23
CA ILE A 872 -11.77 -27.39 17.16
C ILE A 872 -11.91 -28.91 17.09
N ALA A 873 -12.17 -29.46 15.91
CA ALA A 873 -12.32 -30.90 15.71
C ALA A 873 -11.24 -31.41 14.76
N ALA A 874 -10.75 -32.63 14.99
CA ALA A 874 -9.80 -33.30 14.11
C ALA A 874 -10.26 -34.73 13.78
N THR A 875 -9.89 -35.24 12.60
CA THR A 875 -10.19 -36.63 12.20
C THR A 875 -9.27 -37.12 11.08
N HIS A 876 -9.03 -38.43 11.05
CA HIS A 876 -8.46 -39.13 9.89
C HIS A 876 -9.52 -39.76 8.96
N HIS A 877 -10.78 -39.85 9.40
CA HIS A 877 -11.87 -40.40 8.60
C HIS A 877 -12.35 -39.43 7.50
N ASP A 878 -12.74 -39.99 6.35
CA ASP A 878 -13.55 -39.28 5.35
C ASP A 878 -14.98 -39.11 5.88
N LEU A 879 -15.26 -37.91 6.40
CA LEU A 879 -16.58 -37.59 6.97
C LEU A 879 -17.68 -37.50 5.90
N ASP A 880 -17.36 -37.17 4.65
CA ASP A 880 -18.35 -37.15 3.56
C ASP A 880 -18.78 -38.58 3.20
N GLN A 881 -17.84 -39.54 3.22
CA GLN A 881 -18.16 -40.96 3.15
C GLN A 881 -18.98 -41.40 4.37
N GLY A 882 -18.60 -40.98 5.57
CA GLY A 882 -19.36 -41.28 6.79
C GLY A 882 -20.81 -40.78 6.76
N VAL A 883 -21.05 -39.62 6.15
CA VAL A 883 -22.42 -39.11 5.91
C VAL A 883 -23.18 -40.00 4.93
N ARG A 884 -22.56 -40.38 3.81
CA ARG A 884 -23.17 -41.29 2.82
C ARG A 884 -23.52 -42.66 3.42
N GLU A 885 -22.72 -43.14 4.35
CA GLU A 885 -22.88 -44.43 5.02
C GLU A 885 -23.78 -44.37 6.27
N GLY A 886 -24.20 -43.17 6.69
CA GLY A 886 -25.03 -42.96 7.88
C GLY A 886 -24.30 -43.16 9.21
N THR A 887 -22.96 -43.19 9.18
CA THR A 887 -22.10 -43.29 10.38
C THR A 887 -21.74 -41.91 10.94
N PHE A 888 -21.90 -40.84 10.14
CA PHE A 888 -21.74 -39.45 10.56
C PHE A 888 -22.95 -38.62 10.15
N ARG A 889 -23.34 -37.62 10.96
CA ARG A 889 -24.48 -36.75 10.64
C ARG A 889 -24.07 -35.59 9.73
N GLU A 890 -24.83 -35.38 8.67
CA GLU A 890 -24.64 -34.28 7.72
C GLU A 890 -24.77 -32.90 8.37
N ASP A 891 -25.75 -32.72 9.25
CA ASP A 891 -26.01 -31.46 9.96
C ASP A 891 -24.89 -31.06 10.93
N LEU A 892 -24.25 -32.05 11.55
CA LEU A 892 -23.07 -31.86 12.38
C LEU A 892 -21.85 -31.51 11.52
N LEU A 893 -21.64 -32.23 10.41
CA LEU A 893 -20.51 -31.98 9.50
C LEU A 893 -20.53 -30.54 8.99
N TYR A 894 -21.69 -30.06 8.55
CA TYR A 894 -21.87 -28.69 8.08
C TYR A 894 -21.47 -27.64 9.12
N ARG A 895 -21.74 -27.89 10.41
CA ARG A 895 -21.43 -26.95 11.51
C ARG A 895 -20.01 -27.06 12.05
N LEU A 896 -19.36 -28.19 11.87
CA LEU A 896 -17.94 -28.35 12.20
C LEU A 896 -17.06 -27.77 11.09
N ARG A 897 -17.47 -27.94 9.83
CA ARG A 897 -16.74 -27.51 8.62
C ARG A 897 -16.99 -26.03 8.29
N VAL A 898 -16.92 -25.15 9.28
CA VAL A 898 -16.97 -23.70 9.05
C VAL A 898 -15.63 -23.20 8.51
N VAL A 899 -14.53 -23.71 9.08
CA VAL A 899 -13.18 -23.55 8.54
C VAL A 899 -12.56 -24.93 8.37
N PRO A 900 -12.47 -25.48 7.15
CA PRO A 900 -11.72 -26.69 6.89
C PRO A 900 -10.21 -26.41 6.86
N MET A 901 -9.41 -27.28 7.46
CA MET A 901 -7.95 -27.29 7.34
C MET A 901 -7.50 -28.72 7.04
N SER A 902 -6.73 -28.91 5.98
CA SER A 902 -6.14 -30.21 5.66
C SER A 902 -4.66 -30.23 6.01
N ILE A 903 -4.21 -31.28 6.69
CA ILE A 903 -2.80 -31.51 6.99
C ILE A 903 -2.30 -32.64 6.07
N PRO A 904 -1.24 -32.38 5.26
CA PRO A 904 -0.60 -33.41 4.46
C PRO A 904 -0.10 -34.60 5.32
N PRO A 905 -0.06 -35.81 4.75
CA PRO A 905 0.45 -36.99 5.44
C PRO A 905 1.96 -36.88 5.73
N LEU A 906 2.44 -37.55 6.79
CA LEU A 906 3.87 -37.51 7.19
C LEU A 906 4.84 -38.00 6.10
N ARG A 907 4.38 -38.83 5.16
CA ARG A 907 5.20 -39.29 4.02
C ARG A 907 5.48 -38.18 2.98
N GLU A 908 4.67 -37.11 3.00
CA GLU A 908 4.86 -35.91 2.19
C GLU A 908 5.59 -34.80 2.99
N ARG A 909 5.94 -35.10 4.25
CA ARG A 909 6.66 -34.25 5.21
C ARG A 909 7.76 -35.05 5.91
N VAL A 910 8.58 -35.76 5.12
CA VAL A 910 9.48 -36.82 5.65
C VAL A 910 10.52 -36.24 6.61
N GLU A 911 10.90 -34.98 6.39
CA GLU A 911 11.77 -34.15 7.22
C GLU A 911 11.26 -33.90 8.65
N ASP A 912 9.97 -34.05 8.92
CA ASP A 912 9.39 -33.91 10.27
C ASP A 912 9.60 -35.14 11.16
N ILE A 913 9.99 -36.27 10.55
CA ILE A 913 10.25 -37.53 11.25
C ILE A 913 11.71 -37.53 11.74
N ARG A 914 11.96 -36.95 12.91
CA ARG A 914 13.27 -37.10 13.59
C ARG A 914 13.51 -38.57 13.97
N THR A 915 14.72 -39.06 13.67
CA THR A 915 15.23 -40.36 14.16
C THR A 915 15.91 -40.24 15.51
#